data_AF-A0A7Y3FQK7-F1
#
_entry.id   AF-A0A7Y3FQK7-F1
#
_cell.length_a   1.000
_cell.length_b   1.000
_cell.length_c   1.000
_cell.angle_alpha   90.00
_cell.angle_beta   90.00
_cell.angle_gamma   90.00
#
_symmetry.space_group_name_H-M   'P 1'
#
loop_
_entity.id
_entity.type
_entity.pdbx_description
1 polymer ?
#
loop_
_entity_poly.entity_id
_entity_poly.type
_entity_poly.pdbx_seq_one_letter_code
_entity_poly.pdbx_strand_id
1 'polypeptide(L)'
;WGRESGGPGSGVFRSDDAGSTWTKLEGNGLPTLPVGKIDVCMSRADSDRVYALIETGDGVPWHGQETESGEFWRSSDAGRTWEMVNHSRDLGGRTAYYNNCRVLPDDPNEVFFLTAALSRSYDGGLTYINHQGMQRPGGDYHDMWIDPDDGDRLIIGNDQGVHISENRGETYLRVELPIAQMYHVTADNAVPYNVLGNRQDGPSYRGPSNTVYGGFGGSFIPRGDWHAVGGGESGFATPDPMDPNIVWSSASGSGARGGIVVRHDERTRQFRNVEVWPESTGGWPAEELRYRFQWTFPLLVSPHDNNTIYVTSQHVHRTRNGGQSWEVMSPDLTTNDKSRQGISGGLTPDNIGVEYCCVIYAFDESPAQQGVFYAGSNDGRVHVSRDDGQSWQDVTANFPDWPVDGVVRGIDASKWDPGKAYLAVEAHQVGDFEPHVYRTDDYGESWTKITEGIDDHILSFTRSIQEDPERPGLLFLGTENRLYVSFDDGDVWQPIINNLPPSPMYGLVVQEHFGDLVVGTYGRGFWILDDLEPLRQLTPEVQATSAHLFEPRDAYRFNERTAPAAQTIDNSDGENPPNAAFLGYWIGGDLAGSPVTVEIADERGAMVRTLDGTSREGINRVFWDFYGEESAPIQRRVPPLFAPWVDYGPERVRVQGGMAVRHPPGNYTVTLRVGGEEFDAPLTVLQDPASEGSRADIVAQFGLMQEIRNDYDAAADAINRIEWVRRQLRDLEAVLESQGGANDLIAQAGELESRLIEVEEELIQLRTTGTGQDGVRYPAKIAGKLRHLAGGVETADFRPTDQHQEVQTLLRNALTDARAELTTVLENDLAAFNRLLADRGLNPLISDGA
;
A
#
# COMPACT_ATOMS: atom_id res chain seq x y z
N TRP A 1 -12.60 16.33 -30.56
CA TRP A 1 -12.90 15.77 -29.24
C TRP A 1 -14.03 14.77 -29.41
N GLY A 2 -13.95 13.62 -28.74
CA GLY A 2 -14.87 12.51 -28.94
C GLY A 2 -14.25 11.34 -29.72
N ARG A 3 -14.97 10.22 -29.75
CA ARG A 3 -14.61 8.99 -30.43
C ARG A 3 -15.45 8.81 -31.70
N GLU A 4 -14.83 8.35 -32.76
CA GLU A 4 -15.51 7.93 -34.00
C GLU A 4 -15.17 6.46 -34.29
N SER A 5 -16.19 5.67 -34.60
CA SER A 5 -16.09 4.30 -35.11
C SER A 5 -16.64 4.24 -36.54
N GLY A 6 -16.21 3.25 -37.31
CA GLY A 6 -16.56 3.11 -38.72
C GLY A 6 -15.56 3.80 -39.65
N GLY A 7 -14.79 3.02 -40.39
CA GLY A 7 -13.77 3.52 -41.32
C GLY A 7 -13.61 2.65 -42.56
N PRO A 8 -13.04 3.18 -43.66
CA PRO A 8 -12.93 2.45 -44.93
C PRO A 8 -12.08 1.17 -44.84
N GLY A 9 -11.17 1.11 -43.85
CA GLY A 9 -10.34 -0.05 -43.55
C GLY A 9 -11.05 -1.17 -42.78
N SER A 10 -12.21 -0.90 -42.18
CA SER A 10 -12.95 -1.90 -41.42
C SER A 10 -13.55 -2.98 -42.33
N GLY A 11 -13.55 -4.22 -41.84
CA GLY A 11 -14.13 -5.37 -42.53
C GLY A 11 -13.48 -6.69 -42.11
N VAL A 12 -14.06 -7.79 -42.58
CA VAL A 12 -13.48 -9.13 -42.41
C VAL A 12 -12.54 -9.40 -43.57
N PHE A 13 -11.31 -9.80 -43.27
CA PHE A 13 -10.31 -10.18 -44.26
C PHE A 13 -10.02 -11.68 -44.15
N ARG A 14 -9.80 -12.33 -45.28
CA ARG A 14 -9.45 -13.74 -45.34
C ARG A 14 -8.18 -13.96 -46.15
N SER A 15 -7.37 -14.88 -45.66
CA SER A 15 -6.23 -15.45 -46.33
C SER A 15 -6.45 -16.95 -46.53
N ASP A 16 -6.12 -17.46 -47.71
CA ASP A 16 -6.11 -18.90 -48.01
C ASP A 16 -4.68 -19.46 -48.17
N ASP A 17 -3.65 -18.65 -47.89
CA ASP A 17 -2.23 -18.97 -48.13
C ASP A 17 -1.34 -18.67 -46.90
N ALA A 18 -1.87 -18.93 -45.71
CA ALA A 18 -1.21 -18.75 -44.42
C ALA A 18 -0.75 -17.29 -44.14
N GLY A 19 -1.47 -16.31 -44.66
CA GLY A 19 -1.30 -14.88 -44.40
C GLY A 19 -0.41 -14.16 -45.41
N SER A 20 -0.02 -14.84 -46.50
CA SER A 20 0.81 -14.25 -47.55
C SER A 20 0.02 -13.22 -48.36
N THR A 21 -1.27 -13.47 -48.59
CA THR A 21 -2.20 -12.52 -49.22
C THR A 21 -3.52 -12.45 -48.46
N TRP A 22 -4.11 -11.26 -48.42
CA TRP A 22 -5.36 -11.00 -47.73
C TRP A 22 -6.38 -10.39 -48.69
N THR A 23 -7.60 -10.91 -48.66
CA THR A 23 -8.74 -10.40 -49.42
C THR A 23 -9.78 -9.87 -48.46
N LYS A 24 -10.20 -8.61 -48.64
CA LYS A 24 -11.37 -8.05 -47.95
C LYS A 24 -12.62 -8.78 -48.44
N LEU A 25 -13.41 -9.33 -47.52
CA LEU A 25 -14.67 -9.98 -47.84
C LEU A 25 -15.77 -8.93 -47.96
N GLU A 26 -16.52 -8.95 -49.07
CA GLU A 26 -17.63 -8.05 -49.34
C GLU A 26 -18.80 -8.85 -49.97
N GLY A 27 -20.04 -8.50 -49.60
CA GLY A 27 -21.24 -9.23 -50.04
C GLY A 27 -21.39 -10.60 -49.39
N ASN A 28 -22.08 -11.53 -50.06
CA ASN A 28 -22.31 -12.90 -49.58
C ASN A 28 -22.89 -13.00 -48.15
N GLY A 29 -23.74 -12.03 -47.78
CA GLY A 29 -24.44 -11.97 -46.49
C GLY A 29 -23.76 -11.15 -45.39
N LEU A 30 -22.57 -10.59 -45.64
CA LEU A 30 -21.95 -9.58 -44.77
C LEU A 30 -22.61 -8.20 -44.94
N PRO A 31 -22.46 -7.29 -43.95
CA PRO A 31 -22.87 -5.90 -44.03
C PRO A 31 -22.42 -5.19 -45.31
N THR A 32 -23.28 -4.30 -45.83
CA THR A 32 -23.00 -3.50 -47.04
C THR A 32 -22.69 -2.04 -46.74
N LEU A 33 -23.04 -1.57 -45.54
CA LEU A 33 -22.71 -0.23 -45.03
C LEU A 33 -21.42 -0.27 -44.19
N PRO A 34 -20.83 0.89 -43.84
CA PRO A 34 -19.65 0.94 -43.00
C PRO A 34 -19.84 0.21 -41.66
N VAL A 35 -18.79 -0.46 -41.22
CA VAL A 35 -18.74 -1.23 -39.96
C VAL A 35 -17.57 -0.77 -39.09
N GLY A 36 -17.69 -0.98 -37.79
CA GLY A 36 -16.72 -0.56 -36.77
C GLY A 36 -15.80 -1.70 -36.33
N LYS A 37 -15.62 -1.85 -35.01
CA LYS A 37 -14.84 -2.93 -34.40
C LYS A 37 -15.44 -4.30 -34.72
N ILE A 38 -14.58 -5.27 -35.03
CA ILE A 38 -14.99 -6.64 -35.36
C ILE A 38 -14.13 -7.61 -34.56
N ASP A 39 -14.76 -8.62 -33.94
CA ASP A 39 -14.06 -9.81 -33.44
C ASP A 39 -14.46 -11.03 -34.26
N VAL A 40 -13.48 -11.88 -34.56
CA VAL A 40 -13.66 -13.11 -35.35
C VAL A 40 -13.33 -14.28 -34.44
N CYS A 41 -14.32 -15.14 -34.20
CA CYS A 41 -14.15 -16.30 -33.34
C CYS A 41 -14.53 -17.60 -34.06
N MET A 42 -13.81 -18.67 -33.74
CA MET A 42 -13.98 -19.99 -34.37
C MET A 42 -13.58 -21.10 -33.40
N SER A 43 -13.97 -22.33 -33.71
CA SER A 43 -13.65 -23.52 -32.92
C SER A 43 -12.77 -24.49 -33.70
N ARG A 44 -11.91 -25.23 -32.99
CA ARG A 44 -11.18 -26.37 -33.58
C ARG A 44 -12.07 -27.59 -33.83
N ALA A 45 -13.27 -27.63 -33.25
CA ALA A 45 -14.23 -28.71 -33.44
C ALA A 45 -14.79 -28.74 -34.88
N ASP A 46 -14.87 -27.58 -35.54
CA ASP A 46 -15.30 -27.44 -36.93
C ASP A 46 -14.68 -26.19 -37.57
N SER A 47 -13.69 -26.38 -38.44
CA SER A 47 -12.98 -25.27 -39.11
C SER A 47 -13.82 -24.55 -40.17
N ASP A 48 -14.95 -25.13 -40.60
CA ASP A 48 -15.87 -24.45 -41.53
C ASP A 48 -16.82 -23.49 -40.78
N ARG A 49 -16.95 -23.66 -39.44
CA ARG A 49 -17.72 -22.76 -38.57
C ARG A 49 -16.88 -21.56 -38.15
N VAL A 50 -17.24 -20.38 -38.67
CA VAL A 50 -16.60 -19.11 -38.31
C VAL A 50 -17.68 -18.11 -37.94
N TYR A 51 -17.41 -17.28 -36.93
CA TYR A 51 -18.29 -16.21 -36.49
C TYR A 51 -17.61 -14.84 -36.61
N ALA A 52 -18.42 -13.81 -36.79
CA ALA A 52 -17.98 -12.42 -36.74
C ALA A 52 -18.97 -11.61 -35.89
N LEU A 53 -18.47 -11.02 -34.81
CA LEU A 53 -19.18 -10.05 -33.98
C LEU A 53 -18.81 -8.65 -34.49
N ILE A 54 -19.75 -7.97 -35.14
CA ILE A 54 -19.49 -6.79 -35.97
C ILE A 54 -20.24 -5.59 -35.39
N GLU A 55 -19.51 -4.55 -35.00
CA GLU A 55 -20.10 -3.22 -34.77
C GLU A 55 -20.69 -2.70 -36.07
N THR A 56 -22.01 -2.63 -36.12
CA THR A 56 -22.75 -1.93 -37.16
C THR A 56 -23.20 -0.58 -36.60
N GLY A 57 -24.42 -0.11 -36.87
CA GLY A 57 -25.02 0.97 -36.09
C GLY A 57 -26.23 0.56 -35.25
N ASP A 58 -26.91 -0.54 -35.61
CA ASP A 58 -28.22 -1.03 -35.12
C ASP A 58 -29.42 -0.70 -36.02
N GLY A 59 -29.20 0.01 -37.13
CA GLY A 59 -30.23 0.44 -38.07
C GLY A 59 -30.83 1.81 -37.72
N VAL A 60 -30.43 2.43 -36.61
CA VAL A 60 -30.75 3.83 -36.31
C VAL A 60 -29.83 4.74 -37.12
N PRO A 61 -30.38 5.70 -37.89
CA PRO A 61 -29.55 6.63 -38.67
C PRO A 61 -28.59 7.45 -37.80
N TRP A 62 -27.32 7.52 -38.21
CA TRP A 62 -26.27 8.29 -37.55
C TRP A 62 -25.85 9.49 -38.41
N HIS A 63 -25.92 10.71 -37.86
CA HIS A 63 -25.76 11.97 -38.62
C HIS A 63 -26.59 12.03 -39.92
N GLY A 64 -27.77 11.42 -39.91
CA GLY A 64 -28.67 11.33 -41.07
C GLY A 64 -28.22 10.33 -42.14
N GLN A 65 -27.17 9.56 -41.90
CA GLN A 65 -26.74 8.43 -42.73
C GLN A 65 -27.37 7.13 -42.21
N GLU A 66 -27.75 6.24 -43.13
CA GLU A 66 -28.22 4.91 -42.79
C GLU A 66 -27.06 4.08 -42.19
N THR A 67 -27.38 3.27 -41.17
CA THR A 67 -26.45 2.31 -40.58
C THR A 67 -26.97 0.89 -40.79
N GLU A 68 -26.07 -0.10 -40.81
CA GLU A 68 -26.49 -1.51 -40.92
C GLU A 68 -27.14 -1.97 -39.60
N SER A 69 -28.01 -2.97 -39.68
CA SER A 69 -28.58 -3.67 -38.52
C SER A 69 -28.07 -5.11 -38.44
N GLY A 70 -27.75 -5.54 -37.22
CA GLY A 70 -27.21 -6.87 -36.91
C GLY A 70 -25.97 -6.77 -36.04
N GLU A 71 -25.71 -7.79 -35.24
CA GLU A 71 -24.56 -7.83 -34.32
C GLU A 71 -23.66 -9.04 -34.58
N PHE A 72 -24.26 -10.20 -34.88
CA PHE A 72 -23.53 -11.46 -34.96
C PHE A 72 -23.80 -12.21 -36.26
N TRP A 73 -22.72 -12.55 -36.97
CA TRP A 73 -22.73 -13.26 -38.23
C TRP A 73 -22.05 -14.62 -38.10
N ARG A 74 -22.54 -15.58 -38.88
CA ARG A 74 -22.04 -16.95 -38.91
C ARG A 74 -21.80 -17.41 -40.33
N SER A 75 -20.67 -18.06 -40.54
CA SER A 75 -20.35 -18.84 -41.74
C SER A 75 -20.37 -20.34 -41.41
N SER A 76 -20.71 -21.15 -42.42
CA SER A 76 -20.65 -22.62 -42.34
C SER A 76 -19.77 -23.22 -43.45
N ASP A 77 -18.97 -22.38 -44.12
CA ASP A 77 -18.15 -22.76 -45.27
C ASP A 77 -16.79 -22.04 -45.27
N ALA A 78 -16.21 -21.89 -44.08
CA ALA A 78 -14.91 -21.24 -43.82
C ALA A 78 -14.87 -19.77 -44.31
N GLY A 79 -15.94 -19.03 -44.06
CA GLY A 79 -16.03 -17.59 -44.33
C GLY A 79 -16.31 -17.23 -45.78
N ARG A 80 -16.78 -18.16 -46.63
CA ARG A 80 -17.14 -17.84 -48.04
C ARG A 80 -18.51 -17.19 -48.13
N THR A 81 -19.47 -17.70 -47.36
CA THR A 81 -20.81 -17.14 -47.21
C THR A 81 -21.13 -16.93 -45.73
N TRP A 82 -21.92 -15.90 -45.47
CA TRP A 82 -22.28 -15.45 -44.14
C TRP A 82 -23.79 -15.30 -44.00
N GLU A 83 -24.28 -15.50 -42.79
CA GLU A 83 -25.66 -15.28 -42.38
C GLU A 83 -25.64 -14.40 -41.13
N MET A 84 -26.41 -13.32 -41.11
CA MET A 84 -26.69 -12.59 -39.87
C MET A 84 -27.61 -13.47 -39.02
N VAL A 85 -27.13 -13.87 -37.84
CA VAL A 85 -27.84 -14.80 -36.95
C VAL A 85 -28.44 -14.14 -35.73
N ASN A 86 -27.96 -12.95 -35.33
CA ASN A 86 -28.51 -12.21 -34.19
C ASN A 86 -28.35 -10.68 -34.33
N HIS A 87 -29.39 -9.95 -33.92
CA HIS A 87 -29.42 -8.49 -33.86
C HIS A 87 -29.20 -7.93 -32.44
N SER A 88 -29.07 -8.79 -31.41
CA SER A 88 -29.06 -8.33 -30.03
C SER A 88 -27.76 -7.60 -29.70
N ARG A 89 -27.91 -6.35 -29.23
CA ARG A 89 -26.80 -5.55 -28.71
C ARG A 89 -26.21 -6.08 -27.41
N ASP A 90 -26.84 -7.05 -26.76
CA ASP A 90 -26.24 -7.72 -25.59
C ASP A 90 -24.95 -8.47 -25.97
N LEU A 91 -24.77 -8.82 -27.26
CA LEU A 91 -23.62 -9.61 -27.74
C LEU A 91 -22.35 -8.76 -27.94
N GLY A 92 -22.47 -7.49 -28.35
CA GLY A 92 -21.32 -6.58 -28.50
C GLY A 92 -21.30 -5.37 -27.54
N GLY A 93 -22.45 -5.02 -26.96
CA GLY A 93 -22.59 -4.01 -25.90
C GLY A 93 -22.25 -2.59 -26.36
N ARG A 94 -21.43 -1.91 -25.56
CA ARG A 94 -20.69 -0.70 -25.97
C ARG A 94 -19.49 -1.19 -26.78
N THR A 95 -19.63 -1.37 -28.08
CA THR A 95 -18.61 -1.86 -29.03
C THR A 95 -17.29 -1.11 -28.95
N ALA A 96 -17.37 0.15 -28.53
CA ALA A 96 -16.24 0.97 -28.20
C ALA A 96 -15.33 0.37 -27.10
N TYR A 97 -15.96 -0.19 -26.07
CA TYR A 97 -15.35 -0.65 -24.83
C TYR A 97 -15.24 -2.19 -24.77
N TYR A 98 -16.22 -2.91 -25.31
CA TYR A 98 -16.24 -4.38 -25.45
C TYR A 98 -16.20 -4.80 -26.93
N ASN A 99 -16.87 -5.91 -27.31
CA ASN A 99 -16.91 -6.54 -28.65
C ASN A 99 -15.94 -7.73 -28.81
N ASN A 100 -16.00 -8.72 -27.90
CA ASN A 100 -15.23 -9.96 -28.01
C ASN A 100 -16.14 -11.19 -27.92
N CYS A 101 -15.86 -12.23 -28.72
CA CYS A 101 -16.51 -13.54 -28.66
C CYS A 101 -15.49 -14.69 -28.57
N ARG A 102 -15.86 -15.79 -27.91
CA ARG A 102 -15.04 -17.01 -27.82
C ARG A 102 -15.90 -18.24 -28.06
N VAL A 103 -15.38 -19.21 -28.82
CA VAL A 103 -16.10 -20.46 -29.12
C VAL A 103 -15.38 -21.61 -28.43
N LEU A 104 -16.13 -22.57 -27.90
CA LEU A 104 -15.56 -23.71 -27.20
C LEU A 104 -14.75 -24.60 -28.16
N PRO A 105 -13.63 -25.19 -27.71
CA PRO A 105 -12.78 -26.00 -28.56
C PRO A 105 -13.39 -27.36 -28.93
N ASP A 106 -14.43 -27.80 -28.22
CA ASP A 106 -15.08 -29.10 -28.37
C ASP A 106 -16.54 -29.03 -28.86
N ASP A 107 -17.16 -27.83 -28.89
CA ASP A 107 -18.48 -27.58 -29.44
C ASP A 107 -18.50 -26.30 -30.29
N PRO A 108 -18.66 -26.39 -31.62
CA PRO A 108 -18.63 -25.22 -32.49
C PRO A 108 -19.89 -24.35 -32.39
N ASN A 109 -20.95 -24.77 -31.70
CA ASN A 109 -22.17 -23.97 -31.51
C ASN A 109 -22.17 -23.22 -30.18
N GLU A 110 -21.22 -23.52 -29.29
CA GLU A 110 -21.18 -22.92 -27.98
C GLU A 110 -20.28 -21.69 -27.97
N VAL A 111 -20.91 -20.51 -27.82
CA VAL A 111 -20.25 -19.21 -27.99
C VAL A 111 -20.46 -18.34 -26.77
N PHE A 112 -19.38 -17.82 -26.20
CA PHE A 112 -19.38 -16.77 -25.20
C PHE A 112 -19.24 -15.40 -25.85
N PHE A 113 -19.91 -14.41 -25.27
CA PHE A 113 -19.85 -13.01 -25.63
C PHE A 113 -19.44 -12.21 -24.40
N LEU A 114 -18.43 -11.37 -24.57
CA LEU A 114 -17.80 -10.60 -23.51
C LEU A 114 -18.21 -9.13 -23.67
N THR A 115 -19.15 -8.69 -22.84
CA THR A 115 -19.61 -7.30 -22.75
C THR A 115 -19.72 -6.87 -21.30
N ALA A 116 -20.53 -5.86 -20.95
CA ALA A 116 -20.88 -5.60 -19.55
C ALA A 116 -21.56 -6.81 -18.88
N ALA A 117 -22.28 -7.62 -19.67
CA ALA A 117 -22.81 -8.92 -19.28
C ALA A 117 -21.92 -10.05 -19.85
N LEU A 118 -21.89 -11.19 -19.15
CA LEU A 118 -21.34 -12.42 -19.70
C LEU A 118 -22.49 -13.22 -20.30
N SER A 119 -22.48 -13.37 -21.62
CA SER A 119 -23.56 -14.03 -22.35
C SER A 119 -23.05 -15.29 -23.05
N ARG A 120 -23.91 -16.31 -23.17
CA ARG A 120 -23.57 -17.58 -23.80
C ARG A 120 -24.69 -18.05 -24.71
N SER A 121 -24.32 -18.62 -25.85
CA SER A 121 -25.19 -19.31 -26.78
C SER A 121 -24.80 -20.79 -26.85
N TYR A 122 -25.79 -21.66 -27.06
CA TYR A 122 -25.60 -23.11 -27.28
C TYR A 122 -26.04 -23.57 -28.68
N ASP A 123 -26.51 -22.64 -29.52
CA ASP A 123 -27.09 -22.92 -30.84
C ASP A 123 -26.44 -22.08 -31.95
N GLY A 124 -25.18 -21.67 -31.71
CA GLY A 124 -24.38 -20.92 -32.66
C GLY A 124 -24.87 -19.49 -32.85
N GLY A 125 -25.33 -18.85 -31.78
CA GLY A 125 -25.71 -17.44 -31.74
C GLY A 125 -27.17 -17.14 -32.02
N LEU A 126 -28.02 -18.14 -32.30
CA LEU A 126 -29.45 -17.91 -32.59
C LEU A 126 -30.20 -17.43 -31.35
N THR A 127 -29.91 -18.05 -30.20
CA THR A 127 -30.39 -17.63 -28.88
C THR A 127 -29.21 -17.50 -27.91
N TYR A 128 -29.41 -16.72 -26.85
CA TYR A 128 -28.40 -16.55 -25.81
C TYR A 128 -29.04 -16.43 -24.43
N ILE A 129 -28.24 -16.66 -23.41
CA ILE A 129 -28.55 -16.39 -22.01
C ILE A 129 -27.52 -15.43 -21.42
N ASN A 130 -27.97 -14.51 -20.58
CA ASN A 130 -27.09 -13.71 -19.74
C ASN A 130 -26.83 -14.48 -18.45
N HIS A 131 -25.57 -14.79 -18.15
CA HIS A 131 -25.23 -15.52 -16.94
C HIS A 131 -25.58 -14.71 -15.67
N GLN A 132 -26.00 -15.43 -14.63
CA GLN A 132 -26.43 -14.87 -13.35
C GLN A 132 -25.89 -15.73 -12.19
N GLY A 133 -25.92 -15.19 -10.97
CA GLY A 133 -25.49 -15.92 -9.78
C GLY A 133 -24.05 -16.41 -9.89
N MET A 134 -23.80 -17.68 -9.57
CA MET A 134 -22.45 -18.26 -9.58
C MET A 134 -21.81 -18.36 -10.97
N GLN A 135 -22.62 -18.27 -12.04
CA GLN A 135 -22.14 -18.29 -13.42
C GLN A 135 -21.70 -16.90 -13.93
N ARG A 136 -21.90 -15.84 -13.13
CA ARG A 136 -21.54 -14.46 -13.47
C ARG A 136 -20.34 -14.01 -12.62
N PRO A 137 -19.10 -14.25 -13.05
CA PRO A 137 -17.92 -13.86 -12.29
C PRO A 137 -17.62 -12.38 -12.51
N GLY A 138 -18.32 -11.47 -11.83
CA GLY A 138 -18.09 -10.02 -11.91
C GLY A 138 -18.92 -9.29 -12.99
N GLY A 139 -18.30 -8.32 -13.67
CA GLY A 139 -18.90 -7.48 -14.70
C GLY A 139 -17.82 -6.87 -15.60
N ASP A 140 -18.22 -6.35 -16.76
CA ASP A 140 -17.32 -5.68 -17.71
C ASP A 140 -16.19 -6.59 -18.22
N TYR A 141 -16.60 -7.57 -19.03
CA TYR A 141 -15.77 -8.67 -19.48
C TYR A 141 -14.96 -8.28 -20.73
N HIS A 142 -13.64 -8.37 -20.63
CA HIS A 142 -12.73 -7.91 -21.68
C HIS A 142 -11.98 -9.04 -22.38
N ASP A 143 -11.69 -10.15 -21.70
CA ASP A 143 -11.04 -11.29 -22.35
C ASP A 143 -11.39 -12.62 -21.69
N MET A 144 -11.23 -13.70 -22.45
CA MET A 144 -11.41 -15.05 -21.99
C MET A 144 -10.42 -15.98 -22.69
N TRP A 145 -9.70 -16.75 -21.88
CA TRP A 145 -8.90 -17.89 -22.32
C TRP A 145 -9.68 -19.17 -22.02
N ILE A 146 -9.75 -20.06 -23.00
CA ILE A 146 -10.33 -21.40 -22.87
C ILE A 146 -9.19 -22.38 -23.13
N ASP A 147 -9.04 -23.38 -22.27
CA ASP A 147 -8.06 -24.43 -22.50
C ASP A 147 -8.38 -25.12 -23.83
N PRO A 148 -7.45 -25.13 -24.81
CA PRO A 148 -7.71 -25.77 -26.07
C PRO A 148 -8.10 -27.24 -25.90
N ASP A 149 -7.56 -27.96 -24.91
CA ASP A 149 -7.76 -29.40 -24.73
C ASP A 149 -8.90 -29.77 -23.77
N ASP A 150 -9.47 -28.80 -23.06
CA ASP A 150 -10.51 -29.03 -22.06
C ASP A 150 -11.48 -27.83 -22.00
N GLY A 151 -12.66 -27.99 -22.63
CA GLY A 151 -13.67 -26.94 -22.64
C GLY A 151 -14.23 -26.56 -21.27
N ASP A 152 -13.99 -27.39 -20.24
CA ASP A 152 -14.43 -27.10 -18.87
C ASP A 152 -13.50 -26.13 -18.14
N ARG A 153 -12.26 -25.96 -18.63
CA ARG A 153 -11.25 -25.08 -18.02
C ARG A 153 -11.15 -23.74 -18.75
N LEU A 154 -11.51 -22.67 -18.04
CA LEU A 154 -11.57 -21.33 -18.61
C LEU A 154 -11.18 -20.25 -17.61
N ILE A 155 -10.54 -19.20 -18.13
CA ILE A 155 -10.09 -18.03 -17.38
C ILE A 155 -10.73 -16.80 -18.00
N ILE A 156 -11.33 -15.96 -17.18
CA ILE A 156 -11.99 -14.72 -17.61
C ILE A 156 -11.31 -13.54 -16.94
N GLY A 157 -10.96 -12.53 -17.75
CA GLY A 157 -10.46 -11.24 -17.30
C GLY A 157 -11.54 -10.17 -17.44
N ASN A 158 -11.77 -9.42 -16.37
CA ASN A 158 -12.72 -8.32 -16.33
C ASN A 158 -12.27 -7.24 -15.34
N ASP A 159 -13.07 -6.19 -15.20
CA ASP A 159 -12.77 -5.03 -14.36
C ASP A 159 -12.65 -5.36 -12.85
N GLN A 160 -13.12 -6.53 -12.43
CA GLN A 160 -12.98 -7.04 -11.06
C GLN A 160 -11.81 -8.01 -10.88
N GLY A 161 -11.04 -8.28 -11.93
CA GLY A 161 -9.82 -9.08 -11.90
C GLY A 161 -9.91 -10.36 -12.74
N VAL A 162 -9.37 -11.46 -12.20
CA VAL A 162 -9.24 -12.74 -12.91
C VAL A 162 -10.09 -13.81 -12.23
N HIS A 163 -10.84 -14.55 -13.03
CA HIS A 163 -11.74 -15.61 -12.57
C HIS A 163 -11.46 -16.92 -13.31
N ILE A 164 -11.31 -18.01 -12.56
CA ILE A 164 -10.97 -19.34 -13.09
C ILE A 164 -12.14 -20.29 -12.88
N SER A 165 -12.55 -20.98 -13.93
CA SER A 165 -13.52 -22.08 -13.86
C SER A 165 -12.84 -23.39 -14.28
N GLU A 166 -13.23 -24.46 -13.61
CA GLU A 166 -12.84 -25.86 -13.90
C GLU A 166 -14.10 -26.71 -14.18
N ASN A 167 -15.23 -26.07 -14.49
CA ASN A 167 -16.52 -26.71 -14.72
C ASN A 167 -17.37 -25.95 -15.75
N ARG A 168 -16.75 -25.53 -16.86
CA ARG A 168 -17.41 -24.97 -18.03
C ARG A 168 -18.23 -23.71 -17.75
N GLY A 169 -17.76 -22.91 -16.79
CA GLY A 169 -18.36 -21.64 -16.41
C GLY A 169 -19.57 -21.75 -15.47
N GLU A 170 -19.81 -22.92 -14.87
CA GLU A 170 -20.87 -23.09 -13.86
C GLU A 170 -20.54 -22.36 -12.55
N THR A 171 -19.26 -22.38 -12.17
CA THR A 171 -18.74 -21.63 -11.02
C THR A 171 -17.33 -21.10 -11.31
N TYR A 172 -16.93 -20.06 -10.58
CA TYR A 172 -15.61 -19.45 -10.71
C TYR A 172 -14.94 -19.22 -9.37
N LEU A 173 -13.63 -19.46 -9.31
CA LEU A 173 -12.73 -18.98 -8.27
C LEU A 173 -12.19 -17.61 -8.70
N ARG A 174 -12.43 -16.57 -7.90
CA ARG A 174 -11.78 -15.26 -8.07
C ARG A 174 -10.36 -15.30 -7.51
N VAL A 175 -9.40 -14.82 -8.29
CA VAL A 175 -8.04 -14.56 -7.83
C VAL A 175 -7.91 -13.07 -7.52
N GLU A 176 -7.65 -12.73 -6.26
CA GLU A 176 -7.36 -11.35 -5.86
C GLU A 176 -5.90 -11.01 -6.20
N LEU A 177 -5.70 -9.86 -6.85
CA LEU A 177 -4.40 -9.38 -7.30
C LEU A 177 -4.19 -7.93 -6.82
N PRO A 178 -2.95 -7.52 -6.47
CA PRO A 178 -2.63 -6.16 -6.02
C PRO A 178 -2.53 -5.19 -7.21
N ILE A 179 -3.59 -5.10 -8.01
CA ILE A 179 -3.67 -4.34 -9.27
C ILE A 179 -4.64 -3.17 -9.20
N ALA A 180 -4.91 -2.66 -8.00
CA ALA A 180 -5.85 -1.56 -7.81
C ALA A 180 -5.40 -0.30 -8.57
N GLN A 181 -6.32 0.27 -9.33
CA GLN A 181 -6.12 1.50 -10.10
C GLN A 181 -6.76 2.66 -9.35
N MET A 182 -5.92 3.50 -8.74
CA MET A 182 -6.35 4.62 -7.91
C MET A 182 -6.32 5.91 -8.72
N TYR A 183 -7.44 6.63 -8.82
CA TYR A 183 -7.51 7.90 -9.56
C TYR A 183 -6.96 9.08 -8.77
N HIS A 184 -7.28 9.13 -7.48
CA HIS A 184 -6.91 10.21 -6.58
C HIS A 184 -6.61 9.63 -5.20
N VAL A 185 -5.86 10.38 -4.40
CA VAL A 185 -5.56 10.02 -3.01
C VAL A 185 -5.68 11.24 -2.10
N THR A 186 -6.25 11.03 -0.92
CA THR A 186 -6.20 11.96 0.20
C THR A 186 -5.90 11.18 1.48
N ALA A 187 -5.61 11.88 2.57
CA ALA A 187 -5.38 11.29 3.88
C ALA A 187 -6.14 12.05 4.96
N ASP A 188 -6.56 11.33 6.01
CA ASP A 188 -7.16 11.95 7.20
C ASP A 188 -6.12 12.28 8.28
N ASN A 189 -6.56 12.90 9.38
CA ASN A 189 -5.72 13.29 10.51
C ASN A 189 -5.85 12.33 11.71
N ALA A 190 -6.40 11.11 11.50
CA ALA A 190 -6.45 10.10 12.56
C ALA A 190 -5.03 9.59 12.90
N VAL A 191 -4.90 8.88 14.02
CA VAL A 191 -3.61 8.30 14.45
C VAL A 191 -3.82 6.82 14.82
N PRO A 192 -3.30 5.87 14.01
CA PRO A 192 -2.75 6.11 12.67
C PRO A 192 -3.81 6.65 11.69
N TYR A 193 -3.36 7.33 10.64
CA TYR A 193 -4.24 7.96 9.66
C TYR A 193 -4.80 6.93 8.67
N ASN A 194 -5.83 7.33 7.95
CA ASN A 194 -6.42 6.55 6.88
C ASN A 194 -6.12 7.21 5.53
N VAL A 195 -5.93 6.36 4.53
CA VAL A 195 -5.81 6.74 3.13
C VAL A 195 -7.17 6.56 2.48
N LEU A 196 -7.58 7.56 1.70
CA LEU A 196 -8.84 7.55 0.97
C LEU A 196 -8.58 7.77 -0.51
N GLY A 197 -9.39 7.14 -1.34
CA GLY A 197 -9.33 7.37 -2.78
C GLY A 197 -10.30 6.51 -3.55
N ASN A 198 -10.27 6.67 -4.86
CA ASN A 198 -11.28 6.13 -5.75
C ASN A 198 -10.64 5.07 -6.61
N ARG A 199 -11.20 3.86 -6.56
CA ARG A 199 -10.69 2.70 -7.27
C ARG A 199 -11.53 2.48 -8.52
N GLN A 200 -10.88 2.29 -9.67
CA GLN A 200 -11.55 1.86 -10.92
C GLN A 200 -12.50 0.67 -10.65
N ASP A 201 -13.72 0.78 -11.16
CA ASP A 201 -14.82 -0.19 -11.01
C ASP A 201 -15.17 -0.56 -9.56
N GLY A 202 -14.90 0.37 -8.64
CA GLY A 202 -15.27 0.30 -7.23
C GLY A 202 -15.82 1.63 -6.70
N PRO A 203 -16.36 1.67 -5.47
CA PRO A 203 -16.67 2.92 -4.80
C PRO A 203 -15.41 3.69 -4.41
N SER A 204 -15.59 4.88 -3.85
CA SER A 204 -14.56 5.50 -3.02
C SER A 204 -14.30 4.64 -1.79
N TYR A 205 -13.03 4.39 -1.48
CA TYR A 205 -12.60 3.57 -0.35
C TYR A 205 -11.86 4.38 0.70
N ARG A 206 -11.88 3.85 1.93
CA ARG A 206 -11.05 4.24 3.06
C ARG A 206 -10.39 3.00 3.65
N GLY A 207 -9.11 3.11 4.00
CA GLY A 207 -8.35 2.08 4.71
C GLY A 207 -7.18 2.68 5.50
N PRO A 208 -6.59 1.95 6.45
CA PRO A 208 -5.54 2.49 7.30
C PRO A 208 -4.19 2.58 6.55
N SER A 209 -3.38 3.58 6.91
CA SER A 209 -1.97 3.67 6.50
C SER A 209 -1.12 2.54 7.09
N ASN A 210 -1.44 2.16 8.33
CA ASN A 210 -0.88 1.00 9.01
C ASN A 210 -1.91 0.40 9.97
N THR A 211 -1.87 -0.91 10.14
CA THR A 211 -2.58 -1.57 11.22
C THR A 211 -1.69 -1.67 12.45
N VAL A 212 -2.32 -1.77 13.61
CA VAL A 212 -1.63 -2.06 14.87
C VAL A 212 -2.02 -3.44 15.35
N TYR A 213 -2.29 -4.36 14.42
CA TYR A 213 -2.71 -5.72 14.76
C TYR A 213 -1.55 -6.58 15.23
N GLY A 214 -1.82 -7.42 16.22
CA GLY A 214 -0.88 -8.40 16.74
C GLY A 214 -1.54 -9.74 17.06
N GLY A 215 -0.71 -10.77 17.29
CA GLY A 215 -1.16 -12.11 17.67
C GLY A 215 -1.34 -13.10 16.51
N PHE A 216 -2.28 -14.04 16.67
CA PHE A 216 -2.53 -15.14 15.72
C PHE A 216 -3.08 -14.60 14.38
N GLY A 217 -2.22 -14.52 13.37
CA GLY A 217 -2.60 -14.05 12.03
C GLY A 217 -1.48 -13.26 11.35
N GLY A 218 -0.59 -12.61 12.13
CA GLY A 218 0.49 -11.78 11.60
C GLY A 218 0.16 -10.28 11.63
N SER A 219 1.13 -9.46 11.21
CA SER A 219 1.03 -8.00 11.09
C SER A 219 1.04 -7.64 9.61
N PHE A 220 -0.13 -7.30 9.08
CA PHE A 220 -0.36 -6.86 7.71
C PHE A 220 -1.58 -5.94 7.69
N ILE A 221 -1.81 -5.24 6.57
CA ILE A 221 -3.03 -4.47 6.36
C ILE A 221 -4.03 -5.36 5.61
N PRO A 222 -5.02 -5.97 6.30
CA PRO A 222 -5.95 -6.87 5.65
C PRO A 222 -6.86 -6.09 4.72
N ARG A 223 -7.17 -6.67 3.55
CA ARG A 223 -8.20 -6.15 2.64
C ARG A 223 -9.55 -5.90 3.34
N GLY A 224 -9.84 -6.63 4.42
CA GLY A 224 -11.06 -6.48 5.23
C GLY A 224 -11.21 -5.14 5.97
N ASP A 225 -10.14 -4.36 6.13
CA ASP A 225 -10.22 -3.02 6.73
C ASP A 225 -10.68 -1.96 5.73
N TRP A 226 -10.57 -2.24 4.43
CA TRP A 226 -10.99 -1.35 3.38
C TRP A 226 -12.51 -1.40 3.21
N HIS A 227 -13.15 -0.23 3.23
CA HIS A 227 -14.60 -0.12 3.09
C HIS A 227 -15.02 1.14 2.32
N ALA A 228 -16.24 1.11 1.78
CA ALA A 228 -16.77 2.17 0.96
C ALA A 228 -17.17 3.41 1.79
N VAL A 229 -16.87 4.60 1.27
CA VAL A 229 -17.22 5.90 1.87
C VAL A 229 -18.14 6.72 0.95
N GLY A 230 -19.02 6.01 0.23
CA GLY A 230 -19.91 6.60 -0.77
C GLY A 230 -19.19 6.93 -2.09
N GLY A 231 -19.75 7.84 -2.88
CA GLY A 231 -19.17 8.26 -4.17
C GLY A 231 -19.17 7.13 -5.20
N GLY A 232 -18.08 7.03 -5.96
CA GLY A 232 -17.88 6.07 -7.03
C GLY A 232 -16.42 6.04 -7.50
N GLU A 233 -16.18 5.38 -8.63
CA GLU A 233 -14.84 4.96 -9.07
C GLU A 233 -13.90 6.09 -9.46
N SER A 234 -14.45 7.22 -9.92
CA SER A 234 -13.72 8.18 -10.76
C SER A 234 -13.46 9.53 -10.10
N GLY A 235 -14.14 9.84 -9.00
CA GLY A 235 -14.03 11.16 -8.36
C GLY A 235 -12.97 11.22 -7.27
N PHE A 236 -13.25 11.99 -6.23
CA PHE A 236 -12.41 12.16 -5.04
C PHE A 236 -13.07 11.54 -3.82
N ALA A 237 -12.28 11.34 -2.78
CA ALA A 237 -12.73 10.96 -1.45
C ALA A 237 -11.89 11.76 -0.46
N THR A 238 -12.46 12.80 0.13
CA THR A 238 -11.72 13.80 0.92
C THR A 238 -12.31 13.87 2.33
N PRO A 239 -11.55 13.52 3.38
CA PRO A 239 -12.02 13.64 4.75
C PRO A 239 -12.12 15.11 5.16
N ASP A 240 -13.06 15.43 6.05
CA ASP A 240 -13.07 16.70 6.75
C ASP A 240 -11.82 16.79 7.64
N PRO A 241 -11.00 17.85 7.52
CA PRO A 241 -9.73 17.95 8.23
C PRO A 241 -9.90 18.02 9.76
N MET A 242 -11.08 18.42 10.25
CA MET A 242 -11.39 18.55 11.69
C MET A 242 -12.19 17.36 12.23
N ASP A 243 -12.87 16.60 11.37
CA ASP A 243 -13.62 15.40 11.76
C ASP A 243 -13.41 14.27 10.73
N PRO A 244 -12.45 13.36 10.94
CA PRO A 244 -12.12 12.30 9.98
C PRO A 244 -13.27 11.31 9.73
N ASN A 245 -14.37 11.39 10.49
CA ASN A 245 -15.56 10.58 10.23
C ASN A 245 -16.46 11.16 9.14
N ILE A 246 -16.30 12.43 8.78
CA ILE A 246 -17.04 13.04 7.68
C ILE A 246 -16.17 12.97 6.43
N VAL A 247 -16.70 12.34 5.38
CA VAL A 247 -15.99 12.21 4.10
C VAL A 247 -16.85 12.77 2.98
N TRP A 248 -16.26 13.61 2.15
CA TRP A 248 -16.85 14.10 0.91
C TRP A 248 -16.35 13.25 -0.25
N SER A 249 -17.27 12.56 -0.92
CA SER A 249 -16.92 11.69 -2.03
C SER A 249 -17.64 12.13 -3.30
N SER A 250 -16.95 12.05 -4.44
CA SER A 250 -17.52 12.34 -5.74
C SER A 250 -17.31 11.19 -6.73
N ALA A 251 -18.06 11.24 -7.83
CA ALA A 251 -17.84 10.42 -9.02
C ALA A 251 -18.69 10.91 -10.19
N SER A 252 -18.32 10.52 -11.40
CA SER A 252 -19.20 10.53 -12.56
C SER A 252 -19.11 9.16 -13.23
N GLY A 253 -20.21 8.64 -13.76
CA GLY A 253 -20.21 7.32 -14.42
C GLY A 253 -21.22 6.33 -13.86
N SER A 254 -20.84 5.05 -13.79
CA SER A 254 -21.76 3.92 -13.52
C SER A 254 -22.66 4.14 -12.30
N GLY A 255 -23.98 3.93 -12.46
CA GLY A 255 -24.99 4.19 -11.44
C GLY A 255 -25.78 5.49 -11.68
N ALA A 256 -25.58 6.50 -10.83
CA ALA A 256 -26.15 7.83 -11.01
C ALA A 256 -25.30 8.61 -12.03
N ARG A 257 -25.77 8.65 -13.28
CA ARG A 257 -25.07 9.32 -14.38
C ARG A 257 -25.22 10.83 -14.25
N GLY A 258 -24.53 11.46 -13.32
CA GLY A 258 -24.49 12.90 -13.05
C GLY A 258 -23.25 13.17 -12.20
N GLY A 259 -22.86 14.43 -11.99
CA GLY A 259 -21.71 14.74 -11.12
C GLY A 259 -22.02 14.41 -9.66
N ILE A 260 -21.90 13.13 -9.27
CA ILE A 260 -22.22 12.59 -7.94
C ILE A 260 -21.39 13.33 -6.90
N VAL A 261 -22.06 13.90 -5.90
CA VAL A 261 -21.41 14.40 -4.68
C VAL A 261 -22.17 13.83 -3.50
N VAL A 262 -21.46 13.19 -2.58
CA VAL A 262 -22.05 12.67 -1.35
C VAL A 262 -21.26 13.12 -0.13
N ARG A 263 -21.97 13.25 0.98
CA ARG A 263 -21.39 13.45 2.31
C ARG A 263 -21.64 12.19 3.14
N HIS A 264 -20.58 11.43 3.41
CA HIS A 264 -20.56 10.21 4.21
C HIS A 264 -20.25 10.50 5.69
N ASP A 265 -20.86 9.76 6.60
CA ASP A 265 -20.56 9.77 8.03
C ASP A 265 -20.19 8.36 8.51
N GLU A 266 -18.91 8.15 8.80
CA GLU A 266 -18.35 6.85 9.17
C GLU A 266 -18.92 6.29 10.48
N ARG A 267 -19.41 7.14 11.38
CA ARG A 267 -20.00 6.67 12.65
C ARG A 267 -21.26 5.85 12.41
N THR A 268 -21.97 6.16 11.33
CA THR A 268 -23.23 5.49 10.95
C THR A 268 -23.11 4.67 9.68
N ARG A 269 -22.02 4.84 8.94
CA ARG A 269 -21.76 4.27 7.61
C ARG A 269 -22.88 4.58 6.61
N GLN A 270 -23.37 5.81 6.66
CA GLN A 270 -24.39 6.33 5.76
C GLN A 270 -23.87 7.56 5.03
N PHE A 271 -24.25 7.70 3.76
CA PHE A 271 -24.00 8.92 3.00
C PHE A 271 -25.32 9.58 2.58
N ARG A 272 -25.26 10.90 2.42
CA ARG A 272 -26.32 11.72 1.83
C ARG A 272 -25.89 12.17 0.44
N ASN A 273 -26.74 11.96 -0.57
CA ASN A 273 -26.55 12.56 -1.89
C ASN A 273 -26.84 14.07 -1.84
N VAL A 274 -25.88 14.86 -2.32
CA VAL A 274 -25.87 16.31 -2.34
C VAL A 274 -25.34 16.85 -3.66
N GLU A 275 -25.63 16.16 -4.76
CA GLU A 275 -25.29 16.57 -6.13
C GLU A 275 -25.62 18.03 -6.41
N VAL A 276 -24.74 18.71 -7.17
CA VAL A 276 -24.96 20.10 -7.62
C VAL A 276 -26.25 20.22 -8.44
N TRP A 277 -26.47 19.23 -9.32
CA TRP A 277 -27.60 19.18 -10.21
C TRP A 277 -27.98 17.72 -10.50
N PRO A 278 -28.97 17.16 -9.76
CA PRO A 278 -29.31 15.75 -9.83
C PRO A 278 -30.12 15.41 -11.09
N GLU A 279 -29.42 15.25 -12.21
CA GLU A 279 -29.95 14.94 -13.53
C GLU A 279 -29.13 13.83 -14.19
N SER A 280 -29.82 12.89 -14.87
CA SER A 280 -29.16 11.85 -15.64
C SER A 280 -28.63 12.40 -16.96
N THR A 281 -27.32 12.35 -17.14
CA THR A 281 -26.53 12.82 -18.29
C THR A 281 -26.17 11.71 -19.28
N GLY A 282 -26.45 10.44 -18.96
CA GLY A 282 -26.16 9.30 -19.84
C GLY A 282 -26.84 9.42 -21.21
N GLY A 283 -26.07 9.28 -22.28
CA GLY A 283 -26.52 9.38 -23.66
C GLY A 283 -26.70 10.82 -24.19
N TRP A 284 -26.49 11.85 -23.36
CA TRP A 284 -26.63 13.24 -23.79
C TRP A 284 -25.30 13.80 -24.33
N PRO A 285 -25.33 14.63 -25.39
CA PRO A 285 -24.18 15.44 -25.75
C PRO A 285 -23.96 16.54 -24.70
N ALA A 286 -22.69 16.88 -24.48
CA ALA A 286 -22.30 17.87 -23.48
C ALA A 286 -22.92 19.26 -23.72
N GLU A 287 -23.23 19.61 -24.98
CA GLU A 287 -23.82 20.90 -25.33
C GLU A 287 -25.27 21.08 -24.86
N GLU A 288 -25.98 19.99 -24.61
CA GLU A 288 -27.38 19.99 -24.15
C GLU A 288 -27.50 19.98 -22.62
N LEU A 289 -26.38 19.80 -21.90
CA LEU A 289 -26.36 19.76 -20.45
C LEU A 289 -26.22 21.15 -19.84
N ARG A 290 -26.92 21.38 -18.73
CA ARG A 290 -26.75 22.60 -17.93
C ARG A 290 -25.35 22.67 -17.32
N TYR A 291 -24.92 21.59 -16.68
CA TYR A 291 -23.59 21.46 -16.10
C TYR A 291 -22.93 20.19 -16.60
N ARG A 292 -21.69 20.33 -17.09
CA ARG A 292 -20.90 19.26 -17.69
C ARG A 292 -19.93 18.72 -16.65
N PHE A 293 -20.21 17.55 -16.09
CA PHE A 293 -19.31 16.87 -15.16
C PHE A 293 -18.56 15.77 -15.89
N GLN A 294 -17.22 15.89 -15.94
CA GLN A 294 -16.35 14.87 -16.52
C GLN A 294 -16.08 13.76 -15.50
N TRP A 295 -15.58 12.60 -15.95
CA TRP A 295 -15.20 11.44 -15.14
C TRP A 295 -14.57 11.78 -13.78
N THR A 296 -13.51 12.60 -13.74
CA THR A 296 -12.69 12.88 -12.56
C THR A 296 -12.79 14.34 -12.12
N PHE A 297 -14.00 14.90 -12.08
CA PHE A 297 -14.17 16.32 -11.77
C PHE A 297 -13.67 16.67 -10.34
N PRO A 298 -12.94 17.80 -10.17
CA PRO A 298 -12.42 18.23 -8.87
C PRO A 298 -13.47 18.36 -7.78
N LEU A 299 -13.12 17.88 -6.58
CA LEU A 299 -13.77 18.17 -5.31
C LEU A 299 -12.69 18.58 -4.28
N LEU A 300 -12.90 19.73 -3.63
CA LEU A 300 -11.96 20.31 -2.68
C LEU A 300 -12.67 20.76 -1.41
N VAL A 301 -12.10 20.45 -0.25
CA VAL A 301 -12.45 21.09 1.02
C VAL A 301 -11.55 22.32 1.19
N SER A 302 -12.12 23.49 1.47
CA SER A 302 -11.32 24.70 1.65
C SER A 302 -10.29 24.53 2.79
N PRO A 303 -9.01 24.90 2.59
CA PRO A 303 -8.03 24.90 3.67
C PRO A 303 -8.31 25.96 4.75
N HIS A 304 -9.21 26.92 4.48
CA HIS A 304 -9.55 28.03 5.39
C HIS A 304 -10.84 27.81 6.18
N ASP A 305 -11.75 26.95 5.69
CA ASP A 305 -13.04 26.64 6.33
C ASP A 305 -13.54 25.26 5.89
N ASN A 306 -13.52 24.29 6.80
CA ASN A 306 -13.95 22.91 6.52
C ASN A 306 -15.45 22.77 6.16
N ASN A 307 -16.27 23.80 6.36
CA ASN A 307 -17.67 23.81 5.90
C ASN A 307 -17.82 24.28 4.44
N THR A 308 -16.78 24.88 3.88
CA THR A 308 -16.74 25.36 2.49
C THR A 308 -16.18 24.26 1.60
N ILE A 309 -17.03 23.74 0.71
CA ILE A 309 -16.68 22.68 -0.25
C ILE A 309 -16.85 23.21 -1.65
N TYR A 310 -15.86 22.95 -2.51
CA TYR A 310 -15.88 23.25 -3.92
C TYR A 310 -16.01 21.99 -4.75
N VAL A 311 -16.78 22.06 -5.83
CA VAL A 311 -16.78 21.06 -6.89
C VAL A 311 -16.85 21.78 -8.23
N THR A 312 -16.39 21.13 -9.30
CA THR A 312 -16.33 21.81 -10.60
C THR A 312 -17.06 21.06 -11.72
N SER A 313 -17.68 21.83 -12.61
CA SER A 313 -18.14 21.41 -13.93
C SER A 313 -17.35 22.23 -14.97
N GLN A 314 -17.99 22.82 -15.97
CA GLN A 314 -17.44 24.02 -16.62
C GLN A 314 -17.39 25.28 -15.73
N HIS A 315 -18.03 25.21 -14.55
CA HIS A 315 -18.06 26.27 -13.54
C HIS A 315 -17.51 25.77 -12.21
N VAL A 316 -17.04 26.69 -11.38
CA VAL A 316 -16.77 26.44 -9.96
C VAL A 316 -18.09 26.54 -9.19
N HIS A 317 -18.40 25.54 -8.37
CA HIS A 317 -19.56 25.51 -7.49
C HIS A 317 -19.12 25.45 -6.03
N ARG A 318 -19.83 26.16 -5.14
CA ARG A 318 -19.53 26.22 -3.71
C ARG A 318 -20.74 25.87 -2.85
N THR A 319 -20.54 25.07 -1.80
CA THR A 319 -21.49 24.93 -0.69
C THR A 319 -20.84 25.40 0.61
N ARG A 320 -21.66 25.95 1.51
CA ARG A 320 -21.29 26.28 2.91
C ARG A 320 -22.24 25.68 3.95
N ASN A 321 -23.13 24.78 3.53
CA ASN A 321 -24.21 24.25 4.36
C ASN A 321 -24.38 22.73 4.20
N GLY A 322 -23.26 22.02 4.06
CA GLY A 322 -23.26 20.56 3.96
C GLY A 322 -23.94 20.03 2.70
N GLY A 323 -23.84 20.76 1.59
CA GLY A 323 -24.37 20.35 0.28
C GLY A 323 -25.88 20.53 0.13
N GLN A 324 -26.52 21.27 1.05
CA GLN A 324 -27.95 21.56 0.98
C GLN A 324 -28.29 22.51 -0.19
N SER A 325 -27.34 23.35 -0.59
CA SER A 325 -27.45 24.22 -1.77
C SER A 325 -26.07 24.57 -2.32
N TRP A 326 -25.99 24.79 -3.63
CA TRP A 326 -24.76 25.16 -4.32
C TRP A 326 -24.87 26.54 -4.98
N GLU A 327 -23.83 27.35 -4.83
CA GLU A 327 -23.61 28.64 -5.48
C GLU A 327 -22.69 28.45 -6.69
N VAL A 328 -23.01 29.08 -7.83
CA VAL A 328 -22.12 29.13 -8.99
C VAL A 328 -21.19 30.32 -8.84
N MET A 329 -19.90 30.04 -8.71
CA MET A 329 -18.83 30.99 -8.35
C MET A 329 -18.06 31.53 -9.55
N SER A 330 -18.29 31.02 -10.75
CA SER A 330 -17.54 31.42 -11.93
C SER A 330 -18.41 31.49 -13.19
N PRO A 331 -17.99 32.23 -14.23
CA PRO A 331 -18.47 31.99 -15.59
C PRO A 331 -17.99 30.63 -16.10
N ASP A 332 -18.28 30.29 -17.36
CA ASP A 332 -17.69 29.11 -18.01
C ASP A 332 -16.20 29.40 -18.22
N LEU A 333 -15.31 28.65 -17.54
CA LEU A 333 -13.86 28.87 -17.54
C LEU A 333 -13.13 28.06 -18.63
N THR A 334 -13.85 27.62 -19.66
CA THR A 334 -13.34 26.75 -20.73
C THR A 334 -13.42 27.45 -22.09
N THR A 335 -12.97 26.80 -23.17
CA THR A 335 -13.18 27.34 -24.53
C THR A 335 -14.65 27.38 -24.93
N ASN A 336 -15.48 26.54 -24.29
CA ASN A 336 -16.87 26.29 -24.64
C ASN A 336 -17.09 26.02 -26.14
N ASP A 337 -16.13 25.38 -26.81
CA ASP A 337 -16.22 25.03 -28.22
C ASP A 337 -17.32 23.98 -28.45
N LYS A 338 -18.46 24.43 -28.98
CA LYS A 338 -19.62 23.57 -29.26
C LYS A 338 -19.33 22.47 -30.27
N SER A 339 -18.38 22.67 -31.18
CA SER A 339 -17.98 21.62 -32.13
C SER A 339 -17.34 20.40 -31.45
N ARG A 340 -16.94 20.54 -30.18
CA ARG A 340 -16.31 19.51 -29.35
C ARG A 340 -17.25 18.94 -28.27
N GLN A 341 -18.51 19.37 -28.24
CA GLN A 341 -19.48 19.02 -27.20
C GLN A 341 -20.64 18.15 -27.71
N GLY A 342 -20.52 17.65 -28.94
CA GLY A 342 -21.52 16.78 -29.57
C GLY A 342 -21.54 15.36 -29.00
N ILE A 343 -22.27 14.51 -29.68
CA ILE A 343 -22.37 13.08 -29.38
C ILE A 343 -21.10 12.35 -29.87
N SER A 344 -20.64 11.37 -29.10
CA SER A 344 -19.44 10.56 -29.35
C SER A 344 -19.86 9.11 -29.67
N GLY A 345 -18.94 8.28 -30.16
CA GLY A 345 -19.11 6.84 -30.34
C GLY A 345 -19.04 6.35 -31.80
N GLY A 346 -19.42 7.18 -32.77
CA GLY A 346 -19.46 6.81 -34.19
C GLY A 346 -20.72 6.03 -34.57
N LEU A 347 -20.57 4.90 -35.27
CA LEU A 347 -21.70 4.12 -35.78
C LEU A 347 -22.71 3.77 -34.68
N THR A 348 -22.23 3.50 -33.46
CA THR A 348 -23.05 3.42 -32.26
C THR A 348 -22.69 4.56 -31.29
N PRO A 349 -23.65 5.38 -30.83
CA PRO A 349 -23.36 6.46 -29.89
C PRO A 349 -22.90 5.95 -28.52
N ASP A 350 -21.98 6.69 -27.88
CA ASP A 350 -21.44 6.39 -26.55
C ASP A 350 -21.07 7.68 -25.79
N ASN A 351 -21.95 8.07 -24.86
CA ASN A 351 -21.80 9.25 -24.01
C ASN A 351 -22.11 8.87 -22.56
N ILE A 352 -21.06 8.77 -21.74
CA ILE A 352 -21.19 8.51 -20.30
C ILE A 352 -20.53 9.59 -19.43
N GLY A 353 -19.95 10.62 -20.06
CA GLY A 353 -19.33 11.77 -19.40
C GLY A 353 -17.81 11.76 -19.42
N VAL A 354 -17.18 10.63 -19.76
CA VAL A 354 -15.71 10.54 -19.97
C VAL A 354 -15.28 11.41 -21.14
N GLU A 355 -16.13 11.50 -22.16
CA GLU A 355 -15.86 12.12 -23.45
C GLU A 355 -16.08 13.65 -23.45
N TYR A 356 -16.58 14.21 -22.35
CA TYR A 356 -16.98 15.61 -22.30
C TYR A 356 -15.77 16.55 -22.36
N CYS A 357 -15.75 17.38 -23.41
CA CYS A 357 -14.85 18.50 -23.55
C CYS A 357 -15.35 19.72 -22.75
N CYS A 358 -14.49 20.73 -22.60
CA CYS A 358 -14.83 22.03 -22.07
C CYS A 358 -15.33 21.93 -20.62
N VAL A 359 -14.54 21.29 -19.76
CA VAL A 359 -14.78 21.23 -18.32
C VAL A 359 -13.55 21.67 -17.55
N ILE A 360 -13.74 22.17 -16.33
CA ILE A 360 -12.66 22.32 -15.37
C ILE A 360 -12.25 20.91 -14.92
N TYR A 361 -10.95 20.64 -15.00
CA TYR A 361 -10.35 19.33 -14.76
C TYR A 361 -9.40 19.35 -13.56
N ALA A 362 -8.81 20.51 -13.25
CA ALA A 362 -8.04 20.75 -12.04
C ALA A 362 -8.50 22.05 -11.37
N PHE A 363 -8.57 22.07 -10.05
CA PHE A 363 -8.98 23.24 -9.27
C PHE A 363 -8.33 23.22 -7.90
N ASP A 364 -7.82 24.36 -7.46
CA ASP A 364 -7.26 24.49 -6.11
C ASP A 364 -7.49 25.89 -5.50
N GLU A 365 -7.54 25.96 -4.16
CA GLU A 365 -7.58 27.18 -3.37
C GLU A 365 -6.27 27.35 -2.61
N SER A 366 -5.62 28.50 -2.75
CA SER A 366 -4.34 28.76 -2.07
C SER A 366 -4.47 28.63 -0.55
N PRO A 367 -3.70 27.73 0.11
CA PRO A 367 -3.65 27.67 1.56
C PRO A 367 -3.02 28.93 2.18
N ALA A 368 -2.20 29.67 1.44
CA ALA A 368 -1.57 30.91 1.91
C ALA A 368 -2.55 32.09 1.99
N GLN A 369 -3.62 32.12 1.18
CA GLN A 369 -4.62 33.19 1.21
C GLN A 369 -5.99 32.75 0.71
N GLN A 370 -6.99 32.89 1.57
CA GLN A 370 -8.39 32.62 1.24
C GLN A 370 -8.87 33.44 0.05
N GLY A 371 -9.66 32.81 -0.84
CA GLY A 371 -10.27 33.47 -1.99
C GLY A 371 -9.32 33.69 -3.18
N VAL A 372 -8.11 33.11 -3.14
CA VAL A 372 -7.24 32.95 -4.31
C VAL A 372 -7.44 31.54 -4.87
N PHE A 373 -7.87 31.45 -6.13
CA PHE A 373 -8.20 30.20 -6.79
C PHE A 373 -7.46 30.06 -8.12
N TYR A 374 -7.06 28.82 -8.43
CA TYR A 374 -6.51 28.43 -9.72
C TYR A 374 -7.43 27.36 -10.33
N ALA A 375 -7.82 27.53 -11.58
CA ALA A 375 -8.68 26.60 -12.30
C ALA A 375 -8.07 26.26 -13.66
N GLY A 376 -8.01 24.97 -13.98
CA GLY A 376 -7.47 24.42 -15.22
C GLY A 376 -8.48 23.53 -15.93
N SER A 377 -8.63 23.65 -17.24
CA SER A 377 -9.60 22.88 -18.02
C SER A 377 -8.97 21.74 -18.82
N ASN A 378 -9.80 20.79 -19.26
CA ASN A 378 -9.35 19.73 -20.15
C ASN A 378 -9.14 20.16 -21.60
N ASP A 379 -9.56 21.37 -21.96
CA ASP A 379 -9.33 22.00 -23.27
C ASP A 379 -8.26 23.12 -23.21
N GLY A 380 -7.40 23.08 -22.20
CA GLY A 380 -6.17 23.86 -22.14
C GLY A 380 -6.34 25.32 -21.74
N ARG A 381 -7.33 25.66 -20.89
CA ARG A 381 -7.49 26.99 -20.28
C ARG A 381 -7.05 27.00 -18.84
N VAL A 382 -6.38 28.08 -18.43
CA VAL A 382 -6.00 28.35 -17.04
C VAL A 382 -6.54 29.71 -16.63
N HIS A 383 -7.25 29.73 -15.50
CA HIS A 383 -7.81 30.94 -14.93
C HIS A 383 -7.39 31.13 -13.47
N VAL A 384 -7.25 32.39 -13.06
CA VAL A 384 -6.94 32.77 -11.68
C VAL A 384 -8.01 33.74 -11.18
N SER A 385 -8.46 33.53 -9.93
CA SER A 385 -9.27 34.49 -9.18
C SER A 385 -8.53 34.90 -7.91
N ARG A 386 -8.67 36.16 -7.50
CA ARG A 386 -7.99 36.74 -6.33
C ARG A 386 -8.97 37.44 -5.37
N ASP A 387 -10.26 37.29 -5.61
CA ASP A 387 -11.33 38.05 -4.98
C ASP A 387 -12.54 37.17 -4.60
N ASP A 388 -12.27 35.93 -4.16
CA ASP A 388 -13.28 34.94 -3.79
C ASP A 388 -14.24 34.63 -4.96
N GLY A 389 -13.70 34.47 -6.17
CA GLY A 389 -14.45 34.08 -7.37
C GLY A 389 -15.29 35.20 -8.00
N GLN A 390 -15.22 36.44 -7.49
CA GLN A 390 -15.98 37.56 -8.08
C GLN A 390 -15.51 37.90 -9.49
N SER A 391 -14.21 37.77 -9.75
CA SER A 391 -13.62 37.90 -11.09
C SER A 391 -12.59 36.80 -11.37
N TRP A 392 -12.45 36.47 -12.65
CA TRP A 392 -11.57 35.41 -13.16
C TRP A 392 -10.77 35.94 -14.34
N GLN A 393 -9.45 35.79 -14.30
CA GLN A 393 -8.53 36.19 -15.35
C GLN A 393 -8.03 34.96 -16.10
N ASP A 394 -8.20 34.91 -17.43
CA ASP A 394 -7.56 33.91 -18.29
C ASP A 394 -6.06 34.24 -18.41
N VAL A 395 -5.20 33.36 -17.91
CA VAL A 395 -3.73 33.51 -17.91
C VAL A 395 -3.06 32.57 -18.91
N THR A 396 -3.83 31.83 -19.73
CA THR A 396 -3.32 30.81 -20.65
C THR A 396 -2.26 31.35 -21.62
N ALA A 397 -2.41 32.61 -22.07
CA ALA A 397 -1.49 33.23 -23.00
C ALA A 397 -0.10 33.55 -22.42
N ASN A 398 0.07 33.44 -21.09
CA ASN A 398 1.31 33.76 -20.39
C ASN A 398 2.26 32.55 -20.27
N PHE A 399 1.80 31.35 -20.64
CA PHE A 399 2.61 30.13 -20.56
C PHE A 399 3.61 30.05 -21.73
N PRO A 400 4.89 29.74 -21.46
CA PRO A 400 5.83 29.36 -22.51
C PRO A 400 5.54 27.93 -23.01
N ASP A 401 5.69 27.68 -24.30
CA ASP A 401 5.60 26.33 -24.90
C ASP A 401 4.35 25.53 -24.49
N TRP A 402 3.21 26.23 -24.40
CA TRP A 402 1.94 25.65 -23.98
C TRP A 402 1.47 24.54 -24.94
N PRO A 403 1.17 23.31 -24.45
CA PRO A 403 0.64 22.25 -25.28
C PRO A 403 -0.83 22.55 -25.63
N VAL A 404 -1.07 22.97 -26.86
CA VAL A 404 -2.42 23.24 -27.36
C VAL A 404 -3.27 21.98 -27.25
N ASP A 405 -4.49 22.13 -26.74
CA ASP A 405 -5.42 21.02 -26.44
C ASP A 405 -4.93 20.04 -25.35
N GLY A 406 -3.89 20.42 -24.58
CA GLY A 406 -3.47 19.70 -23.38
C GLY A 406 -4.47 19.83 -22.22
N VAL A 407 -4.57 18.78 -21.42
CA VAL A 407 -5.41 18.71 -20.21
C VAL A 407 -4.61 19.24 -19.03
N VAL A 408 -5.11 20.29 -18.38
CA VAL A 408 -4.57 20.72 -17.07
C VAL A 408 -5.01 19.70 -16.04
N ARG A 409 -4.06 18.88 -15.58
CA ARG A 409 -4.37 17.67 -14.81
C ARG A 409 -4.12 17.82 -13.32
N GLY A 410 -3.09 18.59 -12.95
CA GLY A 410 -2.76 18.89 -11.56
C GLY A 410 -2.53 20.38 -11.38
N ILE A 411 -3.02 20.92 -10.27
CA ILE A 411 -2.74 22.26 -9.76
C ILE A 411 -2.44 22.07 -8.28
N ASP A 412 -1.36 22.70 -7.81
CA ASP A 412 -1.05 22.81 -6.40
C ASP A 412 -0.70 24.27 -6.10
N ALA A 413 -1.61 24.95 -5.40
CA ALA A 413 -1.44 26.34 -4.98
C ALA A 413 -0.57 26.38 -3.72
N SER A 414 0.47 27.20 -3.73
CA SER A 414 1.49 27.14 -2.67
C SER A 414 0.91 27.46 -1.30
N LYS A 415 1.36 26.71 -0.29
CA LYS A 415 1.07 26.97 1.13
C LYS A 415 1.84 28.19 1.65
N TRP A 416 2.92 28.57 0.97
CA TRP A 416 3.88 29.56 1.43
C TRP A 416 3.64 30.96 0.86
N ASP A 417 3.23 31.05 -0.40
CA ASP A 417 3.01 32.33 -1.09
C ASP A 417 1.70 32.29 -1.90
N PRO A 418 0.77 33.23 -1.69
CA PRO A 418 -0.50 33.23 -2.42
C PRO A 418 -0.38 33.50 -3.93
N GLY A 419 0.71 34.13 -4.38
CA GLY A 419 1.01 34.32 -5.80
C GLY A 419 1.61 33.10 -6.48
N LYS A 420 2.00 32.08 -5.70
CA LYS A 420 2.72 30.93 -6.20
C LYS A 420 1.81 29.71 -6.41
N ALA A 421 2.02 29.01 -7.51
CA ALA A 421 1.35 27.75 -7.83
C ALA A 421 2.16 26.92 -8.84
N TYR A 422 1.93 25.61 -8.82
CA TYR A 422 2.52 24.67 -9.77
C TYR A 422 1.45 23.91 -10.53
N LEU A 423 1.69 23.69 -11.83
CA LEU A 423 0.75 23.03 -12.73
C LEU A 423 1.42 21.84 -13.43
N ALA A 424 0.69 20.73 -13.56
CA ALA A 424 1.03 19.61 -14.42
C ALA A 424 0.00 19.50 -15.56
N VAL A 425 0.48 19.39 -16.79
CA VAL A 425 -0.35 19.34 -18.01
C VAL A 425 0.02 18.12 -18.83
N GLU A 426 -0.97 17.40 -19.34
CA GLU A 426 -0.73 16.26 -20.24
C GLU A 426 -1.33 16.51 -21.62
N ALA A 427 -0.63 16.05 -22.66
CA ALA A 427 -1.08 16.17 -24.05
C ALA A 427 -0.98 14.83 -24.83
N HIS A 428 -0.81 13.71 -24.12
CA HIS A 428 -0.60 12.39 -24.73
C HIS A 428 -1.80 11.95 -25.60
N GLN A 429 -3.00 12.42 -25.29
CA GLN A 429 -4.21 12.14 -26.06
C GLN A 429 -4.21 12.79 -27.46
N VAL A 430 -3.38 13.81 -27.67
CA VAL A 430 -3.17 14.45 -28.98
C VAL A 430 -1.80 14.08 -29.59
N GLY A 431 -1.12 13.09 -29.01
CA GLY A 431 0.15 12.55 -29.52
C GLY A 431 1.40 13.28 -29.04
N ASP A 432 1.28 14.16 -28.03
CA ASP A 432 2.40 14.84 -27.39
C ASP A 432 2.71 14.20 -26.03
N PHE A 433 3.88 13.59 -25.92
CA PHE A 433 4.31 12.83 -24.74
C PHE A 433 5.36 13.56 -23.92
N GLU A 434 5.66 14.82 -24.25
CA GLU A 434 6.62 15.62 -23.49
C GLU A 434 6.10 15.92 -22.07
N PRO A 435 7.00 16.05 -21.07
CA PRO A 435 6.61 16.57 -19.78
C PRO A 435 6.25 18.06 -19.89
N HIS A 436 5.12 18.45 -19.29
CA HIS A 436 4.74 19.85 -19.13
C HIS A 436 4.42 20.12 -17.65
N VAL A 437 5.34 20.85 -17.01
CA VAL A 437 5.20 21.32 -15.63
C VAL A 437 5.56 22.80 -15.60
N TYR A 438 4.78 23.60 -14.89
CA TYR A 438 4.98 25.05 -14.83
C TYR A 438 4.88 25.57 -13.41
N ARG A 439 5.65 26.62 -13.11
CA ARG A 439 5.61 27.40 -11.88
C ARG A 439 5.24 28.86 -12.19
N THR A 440 4.39 29.45 -11.36
CA THR A 440 4.16 30.90 -11.26
C THR A 440 4.54 31.36 -9.86
N ASP A 441 4.96 32.62 -9.73
CA ASP A 441 5.18 33.31 -8.46
C ASP A 441 4.37 34.62 -8.34
N ASP A 442 3.53 34.94 -9.34
CA ASP A 442 2.85 36.22 -9.48
C ASP A 442 1.38 36.10 -9.92
N TYR A 443 0.66 35.10 -9.42
CA TYR A 443 -0.75 34.84 -9.75
C TYR A 443 -0.99 34.53 -11.23
N GLY A 444 0.00 33.96 -11.91
CA GLY A 444 -0.04 33.58 -13.32
C GLY A 444 0.20 34.74 -14.29
N GLU A 445 0.70 35.89 -13.83
CA GLU A 445 1.15 36.96 -14.72
C GLU A 445 2.36 36.50 -15.56
N SER A 446 3.20 35.62 -15.01
CA SER A 446 4.28 34.92 -15.72
C SER A 446 4.42 33.46 -15.29
N TRP A 447 4.93 32.62 -16.20
CA TRP A 447 5.13 31.18 -15.96
C TRP A 447 6.50 30.72 -16.44
N THR A 448 7.08 29.78 -15.69
CA THR A 448 8.34 29.11 -16.04
C THR A 448 8.07 27.61 -16.23
N LYS A 449 8.51 27.04 -17.36
CA LYS A 449 8.49 25.57 -17.57
C LYS A 449 9.62 24.93 -16.76
N ILE A 450 9.27 24.04 -15.84
CA ILE A 450 10.16 23.45 -14.83
C ILE A 450 10.29 21.94 -15.06
N THR A 451 11.06 21.54 -16.08
CA THR A 451 11.13 20.14 -16.56
C THR A 451 12.54 19.59 -16.70
N GLU A 452 13.56 20.37 -16.28
CA GLU A 452 14.94 19.92 -16.30
C GLU A 452 15.14 18.74 -15.32
N GLY A 453 15.91 17.72 -15.75
CA GLY A 453 16.12 16.47 -14.99
C GLY A 453 15.08 15.37 -15.24
N ILE A 454 13.99 15.66 -15.95
CA ILE A 454 13.04 14.64 -16.42
C ILE A 454 13.56 14.02 -17.73
N ASP A 455 13.57 12.69 -17.81
CA ASP A 455 14.02 11.95 -18.99
C ASP A 455 13.05 12.17 -20.18
N ASP A 456 13.55 12.26 -21.40
CA ASP A 456 12.70 12.26 -22.61
C ASP A 456 12.28 10.82 -22.98
N HIS A 457 10.99 10.52 -22.82
CA HIS A 457 10.40 9.21 -23.09
C HIS A 457 8.89 9.34 -23.36
N ILE A 458 8.31 8.39 -24.10
CA ILE A 458 6.85 8.31 -24.36
C ILE A 458 5.98 8.14 -23.09
N LEU A 459 6.62 7.95 -21.93
CA LEU A 459 5.98 7.78 -20.62
C LEU A 459 6.42 8.87 -19.63
N SER A 460 6.98 9.99 -20.11
CA SER A 460 7.45 11.09 -19.25
C SER A 460 6.41 12.17 -19.04
N PHE A 461 5.28 12.12 -19.76
CA PHE A 461 4.19 13.06 -19.56
C PHE A 461 3.68 13.02 -18.12
N THR A 462 3.28 14.18 -17.63
CA THR A 462 3.10 14.46 -16.21
C THR A 462 1.65 14.27 -15.80
N ARG A 463 1.44 13.81 -14.56
CA ARG A 463 0.11 13.42 -14.06
C ARG A 463 -0.29 14.22 -12.83
N SER A 464 0.60 14.42 -11.88
CA SER A 464 0.32 15.05 -10.58
C SER A 464 1.54 15.79 -10.03
N ILE A 465 1.33 16.84 -9.24
CA ILE A 465 2.38 17.62 -8.58
C ILE A 465 1.93 17.98 -7.15
N GLN A 466 2.86 18.00 -6.20
CA GLN A 466 2.60 18.32 -4.79
C GLN A 466 3.83 19.03 -4.18
N GLU A 467 3.61 20.20 -3.58
CA GLU A 467 4.55 20.94 -2.74
C GLU A 467 4.55 20.35 -1.33
N ASP A 468 5.74 20.24 -0.72
CA ASP A 468 5.85 19.87 0.68
C ASP A 468 5.30 21.01 1.59
N PRO A 469 4.33 20.70 2.47
CA PRO A 469 3.77 21.65 3.40
C PRO A 469 4.74 22.17 4.49
N GLU A 470 5.95 21.59 4.63
CA GLU A 470 6.93 21.98 5.66
C GLU A 470 8.25 22.55 5.12
N ARG A 471 8.70 22.12 3.94
CA ARG A 471 9.88 22.69 3.27
C ARG A 471 9.49 23.43 1.99
N PRO A 472 9.58 24.77 1.97
CA PRO A 472 9.43 25.55 0.73
C PRO A 472 10.40 25.07 -0.36
N GLY A 473 9.89 24.88 -1.57
CA GLY A 473 10.68 24.47 -2.74
C GLY A 473 11.02 22.97 -2.81
N LEU A 474 10.61 22.15 -1.83
CA LEU A 474 10.60 20.70 -1.96
C LEU A 474 9.31 20.27 -2.66
N LEU A 475 9.43 19.66 -3.84
CA LEU A 475 8.30 19.26 -4.68
C LEU A 475 8.37 17.77 -5.05
N PHE A 476 7.20 17.17 -5.23
CA PHE A 476 7.03 15.81 -5.75
C PHE A 476 6.22 15.85 -7.05
N LEU A 477 6.65 15.08 -8.05
CA LEU A 477 6.01 15.02 -9.36
C LEU A 477 5.77 13.58 -9.79
N GLY A 478 4.51 13.26 -10.06
CA GLY A 478 4.08 11.99 -10.62
C GLY A 478 4.02 12.06 -12.14
N THR A 479 4.63 11.08 -12.81
CA THR A 479 4.58 10.89 -14.26
C THR A 479 3.88 9.57 -14.60
N GLU A 480 3.82 9.23 -15.90
CA GLU A 480 3.23 7.96 -16.34
C GLU A 480 3.99 6.71 -15.88
N ASN A 481 5.27 6.84 -15.48
CA ASN A 481 6.05 5.67 -15.06
C ASN A 481 6.95 5.88 -13.85
N ARG A 482 7.06 7.10 -13.30
CA ARG A 482 8.02 7.44 -12.24
C ARG A 482 7.52 8.53 -11.31
N LEU A 483 8.04 8.51 -10.08
CA LEU A 483 7.96 9.59 -9.11
C LEU A 483 9.28 10.38 -9.13
N TYR A 484 9.20 11.71 -9.14
CA TYR A 484 10.33 12.62 -9.08
C TYR A 484 10.27 13.50 -7.83
N VAL A 485 11.43 13.94 -7.36
CA VAL A 485 11.60 14.96 -6.32
C VAL A 485 12.43 16.12 -6.86
N SER A 486 12.10 17.33 -6.45
CA SER A 486 12.91 18.52 -6.67
C SER A 486 13.18 19.18 -5.31
N PHE A 487 14.41 19.64 -5.09
CA PHE A 487 14.82 20.34 -3.86
C PHE A 487 14.99 21.85 -4.04
N ASP A 488 14.78 22.33 -5.27
CA ASP A 488 15.04 23.69 -5.76
C ASP A 488 13.85 24.23 -6.56
N ASP A 489 12.65 23.98 -6.07
CA ASP A 489 11.43 24.62 -6.55
C ASP A 489 10.97 24.24 -7.97
N GLY A 490 11.41 23.07 -8.42
CA GLY A 490 11.13 22.50 -9.74
C GLY A 490 12.23 22.79 -10.75
N ASP A 491 13.25 23.56 -10.39
CA ASP A 491 14.33 23.91 -11.30
C ASP A 491 15.06 22.64 -11.79
N VAL A 492 15.31 21.64 -10.92
CA VAL A 492 15.87 20.33 -11.31
C VAL A 492 15.16 19.16 -10.63
N TRP A 493 14.63 18.23 -11.44
CA TRP A 493 13.98 17.01 -10.97
C TRP A 493 14.94 15.81 -10.92
N GLN A 494 14.75 14.97 -9.91
CA GLN A 494 15.50 13.72 -9.71
C GLN A 494 14.52 12.56 -9.50
N PRO A 495 14.70 11.40 -10.16
CA PRO A 495 13.81 10.27 -9.97
C PRO A 495 13.98 9.66 -8.57
N ILE A 496 12.88 9.37 -7.89
CA ILE A 496 12.88 8.60 -6.65
C ILE A 496 12.86 7.12 -7.03
N ILE A 497 14.02 6.46 -6.91
CA ILE A 497 14.19 5.04 -7.24
C ILE A 497 14.38 4.25 -5.95
N ASN A 498 13.29 3.67 -5.44
CA ASN A 498 13.31 2.76 -4.30
C ASN A 498 12.62 1.43 -4.66
N ASN A 499 11.63 0.98 -3.90
CA ASN A 499 10.87 -0.25 -4.14
C ASN A 499 9.54 -0.05 -4.89
N LEU A 500 9.15 1.19 -5.19
CA LEU A 500 7.98 1.53 -6.00
C LEU A 500 8.19 1.10 -7.48
N PRO A 501 7.40 0.15 -8.02
CA PRO A 501 7.53 -0.27 -9.42
C PRO A 501 7.11 0.86 -10.38
N PRO A 502 7.63 0.87 -11.63
CA PRO A 502 7.14 1.79 -12.65
C PRO A 502 5.64 1.61 -12.88
N SER A 503 4.87 2.69 -12.66
CA SER A 503 3.42 2.76 -12.85
C SER A 503 2.98 4.22 -13.01
N PRO A 504 1.76 4.46 -13.50
CA PRO A 504 1.21 5.82 -13.55
C PRO A 504 0.91 6.36 -12.14
N MET A 505 1.41 7.56 -11.85
CA MET A 505 1.26 8.23 -10.55
C MET A 505 0.14 9.26 -10.61
N TYR A 506 -1.10 8.83 -10.38
CA TYR A 506 -2.30 9.64 -10.62
C TYR A 506 -2.61 10.64 -9.51
N GLY A 507 -2.23 10.36 -8.27
CA GLY A 507 -2.42 11.27 -7.13
C GLY A 507 -1.25 11.25 -6.16
N LEU A 508 -0.98 12.40 -5.57
CA LEU A 508 0.03 12.62 -4.54
C LEU A 508 -0.61 13.45 -3.42
N VAL A 509 -0.31 13.12 -2.17
CA VAL A 509 -0.67 13.96 -1.01
C VAL A 509 0.38 13.76 0.08
N VAL A 510 0.77 14.84 0.75
CA VAL A 510 1.59 14.75 1.97
C VAL A 510 0.67 14.74 3.19
N GLN A 511 0.77 13.71 4.03
CA GLN A 511 0.07 13.66 5.32
C GLN A 511 0.92 14.42 6.34
N GLU A 512 0.47 15.59 6.78
CA GLU A 512 1.28 16.55 7.56
C GLU A 512 1.62 16.07 8.98
N HIS A 513 0.76 15.28 9.63
CA HIS A 513 1.00 14.85 11.01
C HIS A 513 2.10 13.78 11.13
N PHE A 514 2.24 12.94 10.11
CA PHE A 514 3.23 11.89 10.04
C PHE A 514 4.43 12.30 9.16
N GLY A 515 4.25 13.27 8.27
CA GLY A 515 5.25 13.62 7.27
C GLY A 515 5.46 12.51 6.25
N ASP A 516 4.38 11.87 5.79
CA ASP A 516 4.45 10.77 4.82
C ASP A 516 3.94 11.25 3.45
N LEU A 517 4.58 10.82 2.36
CA LEU A 517 4.05 11.03 1.00
C LEU A 517 3.23 9.81 0.58
N VAL A 518 1.93 10.00 0.39
CA VAL A 518 1.01 8.98 -0.10
C VAL A 518 0.81 9.13 -1.60
N VAL A 519 0.96 8.02 -2.33
CA VAL A 519 0.90 7.95 -3.79
C VAL A 519 -0.25 7.03 -4.22
N GLY A 520 -1.18 7.56 -5.00
CA GLY A 520 -2.20 6.80 -5.70
C GLY A 520 -1.68 6.36 -7.07
N THR A 521 -1.51 5.05 -7.27
CA THR A 521 -1.02 4.50 -8.54
C THR A 521 -2.13 3.90 -9.38
N TYR A 522 -1.99 3.97 -10.70
CA TYR A 522 -2.90 3.28 -11.61
C TYR A 522 -2.42 1.84 -11.89
N GLY A 523 -2.73 0.91 -10.97
CA GLY A 523 -2.47 -0.52 -11.13
C GLY A 523 -1.54 -1.15 -10.09
N ARG A 524 -1.15 -0.42 -9.03
CA ARG A 524 -0.36 -0.93 -7.88
C ARG A 524 -0.92 -0.49 -6.51
N GLY A 525 -2.14 0.03 -6.47
CA GLY A 525 -2.78 0.50 -5.24
C GLY A 525 -2.14 1.78 -4.68
N PHE A 526 -2.21 1.94 -3.36
CA PHE A 526 -1.53 3.01 -2.65
C PHE A 526 -0.12 2.61 -2.26
N TRP A 527 0.79 3.57 -2.32
CA TRP A 527 2.16 3.46 -1.80
C TRP A 527 2.43 4.62 -0.86
N ILE A 528 3.15 4.36 0.22
CA ILE A 528 3.50 5.39 1.21
C ILE A 528 5.03 5.42 1.28
N LEU A 529 5.61 6.59 1.00
CA LEU A 529 6.97 6.88 1.38
C LEU A 529 6.94 7.45 2.79
N ASP A 530 7.12 6.56 3.76
CA ASP A 530 7.08 6.90 5.18
C ASP A 530 8.24 7.83 5.55
N ASP A 531 7.94 8.86 6.34
CA ASP A 531 8.89 9.78 6.97
C ASP A 531 9.75 10.55 5.94
N LEU A 532 9.27 11.75 5.59
CA LEU A 532 9.90 12.70 4.67
C LEU A 532 11.03 13.51 5.32
N GLU A 533 11.27 13.38 6.63
CA GLU A 533 12.30 14.16 7.33
C GLU A 533 13.69 14.09 6.69
N PRO A 534 14.19 12.92 6.24
CA PRO A 534 15.45 12.86 5.52
C PRO A 534 15.45 13.71 4.24
N LEU A 535 14.35 13.75 3.48
CA LEU A 535 14.27 14.57 2.26
C LEU A 535 14.15 16.07 2.61
N ARG A 536 13.38 16.41 3.64
CA ARG A 536 13.25 17.79 4.14
C ARG A 536 14.59 18.36 4.59
N GLN A 537 15.40 17.55 5.27
CA GLN A 537 16.68 17.99 5.82
C GLN A 537 17.85 17.80 4.85
N LEU A 538 17.68 17.13 3.71
CA LEU A 538 18.72 16.94 2.71
C LEU A 538 19.02 18.25 1.95
N THR A 539 20.08 18.94 2.37
CA THR A 539 20.60 20.14 1.71
C THR A 539 21.95 19.85 1.03
N PRO A 540 22.45 20.73 0.14
CA PRO A 540 23.80 20.61 -0.41
C PRO A 540 24.89 20.57 0.68
N GLU A 541 24.68 21.27 1.80
CA GLU A 541 25.60 21.25 2.94
C GLU A 541 25.63 19.87 3.60
N VAL A 542 24.47 19.24 3.80
CA VAL A 542 24.38 17.87 4.33
C VAL A 542 25.01 16.86 3.38
N GLN A 543 24.73 16.95 2.09
CA GLN A 543 25.32 16.06 1.08
C GLN A 543 26.85 16.19 1.00
N ALA A 544 27.40 17.34 1.36
CA ALA A 544 28.83 17.59 1.39
C ALA A 544 29.52 17.09 2.68
N THR A 545 28.78 16.66 3.71
CA THR A 545 29.39 16.07 4.92
C THR A 545 29.73 14.59 4.72
N SER A 546 30.68 14.10 5.53
CA SER A 546 31.02 12.67 5.61
C SER A 546 29.91 11.84 6.28
N ALA A 547 29.15 12.45 7.20
CA ALA A 547 27.95 11.88 7.80
C ALA A 547 27.04 12.96 8.37
N HIS A 548 25.76 12.66 8.56
CA HIS A 548 24.80 13.53 9.22
C HIS A 548 23.64 12.70 9.81
N LEU A 549 23.23 12.97 11.05
CA LEU A 549 22.01 12.41 11.63
C LEU A 549 20.87 13.38 11.38
N PHE A 550 19.81 12.92 10.68
CA PHE A 550 18.61 13.72 10.50
C PHE A 550 17.83 13.78 11.82
N GLU A 551 17.23 14.92 12.12
CA GLU A 551 16.32 15.06 13.26
C GLU A 551 15.12 14.12 13.05
N PRO A 552 14.90 13.10 13.90
CA PRO A 552 13.79 12.17 13.75
C PRO A 552 12.44 12.84 14.02
N ARG A 553 11.41 12.44 13.28
CA ARG A 553 10.01 12.76 13.63
C ARG A 553 9.61 12.15 14.97
N ASP A 554 8.56 12.72 15.59
CA ASP A 554 7.91 12.11 16.75
C ASP A 554 7.42 10.69 16.41
N ALA A 555 7.62 9.73 17.34
CA ALA A 555 7.29 8.32 17.12
C ALA A 555 6.17 7.85 18.05
N TYR A 556 5.05 7.36 17.50
CA TYR A 556 3.99 6.75 18.32
C TYR A 556 4.38 5.34 18.78
N ARG A 557 4.32 5.11 20.08
CA ARG A 557 4.46 3.76 20.67
C ARG A 557 3.11 3.04 20.66
N PHE A 558 2.71 2.47 19.54
CA PHE A 558 1.42 1.78 19.40
C PHE A 558 1.33 0.48 20.20
N ASN A 559 0.15 0.16 20.71
CA ASN A 559 -0.14 -1.15 21.31
C ASN A 559 -0.86 -2.06 20.31
N GLU A 560 -0.62 -3.36 20.44
CA GLU A 560 -1.27 -4.35 19.59
C GLU A 560 -2.79 -4.37 19.83
N ARG A 561 -3.56 -4.48 18.75
CA ARG A 561 -5.01 -4.64 18.73
C ARG A 561 -5.36 -6.00 18.16
N THR A 562 -6.52 -6.51 18.54
CA THR A 562 -7.02 -7.78 17.98
C THR A 562 -7.33 -7.59 16.50
N ALA A 563 -6.76 -8.45 15.65
CA ALA A 563 -7.02 -8.44 14.21
C ALA A 563 -8.47 -8.84 13.87
N PRO A 564 -9.05 -8.30 12.79
CA PRO A 564 -10.30 -8.82 12.24
C PRO A 564 -10.08 -10.21 11.63
N ALA A 565 -11.18 -10.91 11.32
CA ALA A 565 -11.09 -12.14 10.53
C ALA A 565 -10.58 -11.80 9.11
N ALA A 566 -9.48 -12.42 8.71
CA ALA A 566 -8.87 -12.27 7.39
C ALA A 566 -8.62 -13.63 6.74
N GLN A 567 -8.40 -13.65 5.42
CA GLN A 567 -7.93 -14.84 4.73
C GLN A 567 -6.48 -15.12 5.14
N THR A 568 -6.10 -16.38 5.32
CA THR A 568 -4.74 -16.73 5.76
C THR A 568 -3.69 -16.55 4.66
N ILE A 569 -4.11 -16.55 3.40
CA ILE A 569 -3.27 -16.28 2.23
C ILE A 569 -4.08 -15.36 1.34
N ASP A 570 -3.71 -14.08 1.31
CA ASP A 570 -4.28 -13.07 0.43
C ASP A 570 -3.13 -12.33 -0.27
N ASN A 571 -3.12 -12.36 -1.61
CA ASN A 571 -2.09 -11.68 -2.41
C ASN A 571 -2.30 -10.17 -2.48
N SER A 572 -3.38 -9.66 -1.87
CA SER A 572 -3.74 -8.25 -1.81
C SER A 572 -3.58 -7.62 -0.43
N ASP A 573 -2.99 -8.35 0.54
CA ASP A 573 -2.64 -7.77 1.84
C ASP A 573 -1.59 -6.67 1.67
N GLY A 574 -1.83 -5.55 2.36
CA GLY A 574 -0.89 -4.43 2.38
C GLY A 574 0.27 -4.70 3.34
N GLU A 575 1.45 -4.19 2.98
CA GLU A 575 2.61 -4.19 3.88
C GLU A 575 2.36 -3.22 5.03
N ASN A 576 2.69 -3.65 6.25
CA ASN A 576 2.51 -2.84 7.44
C ASN A 576 3.86 -2.28 7.90
N PRO A 577 4.02 -0.95 8.10
CA PRO A 577 5.28 -0.39 8.58
C PRO A 577 5.61 -0.88 10.00
N PRO A 578 6.90 -0.90 10.38
CA PRO A 578 7.30 -1.29 11.72
C PRO A 578 6.75 -0.30 12.76
N ASN A 579 6.27 -0.84 13.90
CA ASN A 579 5.91 -0.05 15.07
C ASN A 579 7.17 0.39 15.81
N ALA A 580 7.82 1.44 15.30
CA ALA A 580 9.14 1.87 15.71
C ALA A 580 9.35 3.38 15.48
N ALA A 581 10.38 3.95 16.12
CA ALA A 581 10.94 5.23 15.73
C ALA A 581 11.83 5.07 14.48
N PHE A 582 11.67 5.98 13.51
CA PHE A 582 12.38 5.97 12.23
C PHE A 582 13.61 6.86 12.38
N LEU A 583 14.81 6.28 12.29
CA LEU A 583 16.07 6.97 12.53
C LEU A 583 16.85 7.05 11.23
N GLY A 584 16.76 8.18 10.54
CA GLY A 584 17.43 8.43 9.27
C GLY A 584 18.80 9.11 9.44
N TYR A 585 19.77 8.76 8.60
CA TYR A 585 21.07 9.44 8.55
C TYR A 585 21.69 9.40 7.15
N TRP A 586 22.53 10.38 6.84
CA TRP A 586 23.35 10.46 5.63
C TRP A 586 24.74 9.88 5.89
N ILE A 587 25.27 9.16 4.90
CA ILE A 587 26.67 8.71 4.84
C ILE A 587 27.28 9.19 3.53
N GLY A 588 28.36 9.97 3.62
CA GLY A 588 29.18 10.39 2.49
C GLY A 588 30.05 9.24 1.96
N GLY A 589 30.46 9.35 0.69
CA GLY A 589 31.22 8.28 0.01
C GLY A 589 32.56 7.92 0.66
N ASP A 590 33.15 8.82 1.46
CA ASP A 590 34.39 8.59 2.19
C ASP A 590 34.22 7.67 3.43
N LEU A 591 33.01 7.62 4.01
CA LEU A 591 32.68 6.74 5.13
C LEU A 591 31.88 5.49 4.72
N ALA A 592 31.57 5.33 3.44
CA ALA A 592 30.88 4.15 2.93
C ALA A 592 31.62 2.84 3.31
N GLY A 593 30.89 1.87 3.87
CA GLY A 593 31.44 0.61 4.38
C GLY A 593 32.07 0.68 5.78
N SER A 594 32.09 1.86 6.43
CA SER A 594 32.54 1.99 7.83
C SER A 594 31.53 1.35 8.80
N PRO A 595 31.96 0.92 10.00
CA PRO A 595 31.03 0.56 11.07
C PRO A 595 30.18 1.76 11.48
N VAL A 596 28.87 1.55 11.60
CA VAL A 596 27.90 2.55 12.02
C VAL A 596 27.15 1.98 13.22
N THR A 597 27.05 2.76 14.29
CA THR A 597 26.17 2.45 15.43
C THR A 597 25.24 3.63 15.70
N VAL A 598 24.00 3.32 16.08
CA VAL A 598 23.01 4.29 16.52
C VAL A 598 22.66 3.97 17.96
N GLU A 599 22.95 4.88 18.87
CA GLU A 599 22.71 4.74 20.30
C GLU A 599 21.47 5.54 20.70
N ILE A 600 20.67 5.00 21.60
CA ILE A 600 19.50 5.65 22.17
C ILE A 600 19.72 5.77 23.67
N ALA A 601 19.59 6.99 24.20
CA ALA A 601 19.66 7.28 25.62
C ALA A 601 18.35 7.91 26.12
N ASP A 602 17.98 7.62 27.38
CA ASP A 602 16.80 8.20 28.02
C ASP A 602 17.00 9.68 28.42
N GLU A 603 15.95 10.31 28.95
CA GLU A 603 15.99 11.69 29.44
C GLU A 603 17.07 11.99 30.51
N ARG A 604 17.66 10.95 31.13
CA ARG A 604 18.70 11.04 32.16
C ARG A 604 20.09 10.75 31.60
N GLY A 605 20.20 10.46 30.30
CA GLY A 605 21.43 10.04 29.62
C GLY A 605 21.81 8.59 29.88
N ALA A 606 20.90 7.76 30.41
CA ALA A 606 21.17 6.33 30.56
C ALA A 606 20.98 5.63 29.20
N MET A 607 21.95 4.80 28.82
CA MET A 607 21.88 4.03 27.59
C MET A 607 20.69 3.06 27.61
N VAL A 608 19.88 3.11 26.57
CA VAL A 608 18.68 2.29 26.37
C VAL A 608 18.97 1.16 25.39
N ARG A 609 19.49 1.51 24.21
CA ARG A 609 19.70 0.57 23.10
C ARG A 609 20.83 1.04 22.18
N THR A 610 21.60 0.10 21.67
CA THR A 610 22.54 0.28 20.57
C THR A 610 22.04 -0.53 19.37
N LEU A 611 22.03 0.09 18.20
CA LEU A 611 21.61 -0.51 16.94
C LEU A 611 22.76 -0.48 15.95
N ASP A 612 22.95 -1.58 15.21
CA ASP A 612 23.86 -1.60 14.08
C ASP A 612 23.23 -0.89 12.89
N GLY A 613 23.96 0.07 12.32
CA GLY A 613 23.57 0.80 11.12
C GLY A 613 24.16 0.22 9.84
N THR A 614 23.60 0.63 8.71
CA THR A 614 24.15 0.41 7.38
C THR A 614 25.00 1.61 6.95
N SER A 615 26.06 1.37 6.20
CA SER A 615 26.98 2.42 5.73
C SER A 615 27.02 2.52 4.21
N ARG A 616 25.85 2.54 3.57
CA ARG A 616 25.77 2.80 2.12
C ARG A 616 25.90 4.29 1.90
N GLU A 617 26.60 4.71 0.85
CA GLU A 617 26.60 6.11 0.44
C GLU A 617 25.15 6.57 0.18
N GLY A 618 24.75 7.69 0.77
CA GLY A 618 23.38 8.21 0.68
C GLY A 618 22.61 8.20 2.00
N ILE A 619 21.29 8.29 1.89
CA ILE A 619 20.36 8.18 3.03
C ILE A 619 20.26 6.71 3.46
N ASN A 620 20.43 6.48 4.76
CA ASN A 620 20.27 5.20 5.44
C ASN A 620 19.21 5.35 6.54
N ARG A 621 18.61 4.24 6.96
CA ARG A 621 17.57 4.22 7.99
C ARG A 621 17.71 2.99 8.89
N VAL A 622 17.52 3.18 10.19
CA VAL A 622 17.33 2.10 11.17
C VAL A 622 16.06 2.37 11.98
N PHE A 623 15.56 1.34 12.65
CA PHE A 623 14.31 1.40 13.40
C PHE A 623 14.55 1.02 14.86
N TRP A 624 14.04 1.83 15.79
CA TRP A 624 14.02 1.49 17.20
C TRP A 624 12.59 1.11 17.62
N ASP A 625 12.39 -0.16 17.95
CA ASP A 625 11.11 -0.78 18.37
C ASP A 625 10.69 -0.45 19.82
N PHE A 626 11.33 0.56 20.42
CA PHE A 626 11.15 1.00 21.79
C PHE A 626 11.65 0.02 22.86
N TYR A 627 12.27 -1.11 22.49
CA TYR A 627 12.86 -2.02 23.47
C TYR A 627 14.30 -1.62 23.81
N GLY A 628 14.66 -1.81 25.08
CA GLY A 628 16.03 -1.66 25.52
C GLY A 628 16.93 -2.82 25.08
N GLU A 629 18.16 -2.87 25.58
CA GLU A 629 19.07 -3.98 25.33
C GLU A 629 18.50 -5.33 25.76
N GLU A 630 18.62 -6.31 24.87
CA GLU A 630 18.29 -7.69 25.20
C GLU A 630 19.30 -8.21 26.23
N SER A 631 18.81 -8.89 27.26
CA SER A 631 19.69 -9.47 28.25
C SER A 631 20.50 -10.64 27.72
N ALA A 632 21.58 -10.99 28.43
CA ALA A 632 22.49 -12.05 28.00
C ALA A 632 21.74 -13.38 27.79
N PRO A 633 21.95 -14.07 26.66
CA PRO A 633 21.24 -15.30 26.37
C PRO A 633 21.65 -16.42 27.34
N ILE A 634 20.71 -17.32 27.61
CA ILE A 634 21.00 -18.55 28.35
C ILE A 634 21.69 -19.52 27.38
N GLN A 635 22.94 -19.82 27.65
CA GLN A 635 23.79 -20.66 26.81
C GLN A 635 23.59 -22.15 27.14
N ARG A 636 23.69 -23.00 26.12
CA ARG A 636 23.57 -24.45 26.12
C ARG A 636 24.94 -25.06 25.81
N ARG A 637 25.60 -25.59 26.83
CA ARG A 637 26.91 -26.23 26.75
C ARG A 637 26.80 -27.76 26.86
N VAL A 638 25.72 -28.27 27.44
CA VAL A 638 25.40 -29.70 27.52
C VAL A 638 24.06 -30.05 26.84
N PRO A 639 23.87 -31.30 26.37
CA PRO A 639 22.62 -31.70 25.72
C PRO A 639 21.44 -31.72 26.68
N PRO A 640 20.22 -31.44 26.19
CA PRO A 640 19.01 -31.64 26.98
C PRO A 640 18.94 -33.10 27.49
N LEU A 641 18.40 -33.28 28.69
CA LEU A 641 18.27 -34.60 29.28
C LEU A 641 17.44 -35.51 28.37
N PHE A 642 17.92 -36.74 28.17
CA PHE A 642 17.32 -37.76 27.30
C PHE A 642 17.24 -37.40 25.80
N ALA A 643 17.91 -36.32 25.38
CA ALA A 643 17.94 -35.90 23.98
C ALA A 643 19.37 -35.54 23.51
N PRO A 644 20.31 -36.53 23.51
CA PRO A 644 21.69 -36.30 23.07
C PRO A 644 21.82 -35.99 21.58
N TRP A 645 20.73 -36.16 20.81
CA TRP A 645 20.65 -35.90 19.38
C TRP A 645 20.40 -34.42 19.03
N VAL A 646 20.10 -33.57 20.02
CA VAL A 646 19.82 -32.15 19.81
C VAL A 646 21.09 -31.42 19.40
N ASP A 647 21.05 -30.74 18.25
CA ASP A 647 22.10 -29.83 17.81
C ASP A 647 22.09 -28.55 18.65
N TYR A 648 23.27 -28.06 19.00
CA TYR A 648 23.44 -26.81 19.76
C TYR A 648 23.37 -25.58 18.85
N GLY A 649 23.60 -25.75 17.56
CA GLY A 649 23.87 -24.64 16.66
C GLY A 649 25.18 -23.92 17.00
N PRO A 650 25.59 -22.95 16.16
CA PRO A 650 26.86 -22.24 16.33
C PRO A 650 26.87 -21.34 17.57
N GLU A 651 25.74 -20.71 17.89
CA GLU A 651 25.63 -19.74 18.99
C GLU A 651 25.31 -20.37 20.34
N ARG A 652 24.92 -21.65 20.34
CA ARG A 652 24.63 -22.42 21.55
C ARG A 652 23.58 -21.77 22.47
N VAL A 653 22.62 -21.02 21.93
CA VAL A 653 21.58 -20.39 22.74
C VAL A 653 20.44 -21.37 23.04
N ARG A 654 19.91 -21.38 24.27
CA ARG A 654 18.71 -22.14 24.62
C ARG A 654 17.46 -21.50 24.00
N VAL A 655 16.41 -22.30 23.86
CA VAL A 655 15.10 -21.85 23.33
C VAL A 655 14.53 -20.66 24.10
N GLN A 656 14.78 -20.59 25.41
CA GLN A 656 14.59 -19.36 26.17
C GLN A 656 15.76 -18.41 25.88
N GLY A 657 15.61 -17.49 24.91
CA GLY A 657 16.56 -16.40 24.57
C GLY A 657 16.72 -15.32 25.66
N GLY A 658 17.21 -14.13 25.33
CA GLY A 658 17.31 -13.02 26.30
C GLY A 658 15.99 -12.31 26.55
N MET A 659 15.97 -11.27 27.38
CA MET A 659 14.77 -10.46 27.64
C MET A 659 15.09 -8.97 27.53
N ALA A 660 14.27 -8.24 26.77
CA ALA A 660 14.28 -6.79 26.69
C ALA A 660 13.01 -6.23 27.33
N VAL A 661 13.06 -4.96 27.74
CA VAL A 661 11.92 -4.25 28.33
C VAL A 661 11.52 -3.12 27.41
N ARG A 662 10.22 -2.94 27.19
CA ARG A 662 9.71 -1.85 26.38
C ARG A 662 9.77 -0.54 27.17
N HIS A 663 10.43 0.46 26.61
CA HIS A 663 10.60 1.76 27.24
C HIS A 663 9.32 2.61 27.15
N PRO A 664 9.06 3.46 28.16
CA PRO A 664 7.87 4.30 28.18
C PRO A 664 7.93 5.39 27.09
N PRO A 665 6.81 6.02 26.69
CA PRO A 665 6.83 7.27 25.91
C PRO A 665 7.75 8.33 26.56
N GLY A 666 8.07 9.46 25.92
CA GLY A 666 8.89 10.52 26.51
C GLY A 666 10.07 10.91 25.62
N ASN A 667 11.02 11.65 26.21
CA ASN A 667 12.13 12.22 25.45
C ASN A 667 13.37 11.32 25.54
N TYR A 668 14.01 11.15 24.39
CA TYR A 668 15.22 10.36 24.20
C TYR A 668 16.24 11.18 23.41
N THR A 669 17.51 10.77 23.48
CA THR A 669 18.58 11.27 22.61
C THR A 669 19.05 10.14 21.72
N VAL A 670 19.17 10.40 20.43
CA VAL A 670 19.72 9.49 19.43
C VAL A 670 21.11 9.98 19.05
N THR A 671 22.11 9.09 19.12
CA THR A 671 23.50 9.39 18.79
C THR A 671 23.96 8.47 17.66
N LEU A 672 24.28 9.04 16.50
CA LEU A 672 24.95 8.34 15.40
C LEU A 672 26.45 8.35 15.63
N ARG A 673 27.10 7.20 15.56
CA ARG A 673 28.57 7.05 15.59
C ARG A 673 29.07 6.40 14.32
N VAL A 674 29.95 7.08 13.61
CA VAL A 674 30.58 6.58 12.37
C VAL A 674 31.90 7.31 12.13
N GLY A 675 32.92 6.61 11.65
CA GLY A 675 34.22 7.24 11.33
C GLY A 675 34.96 7.87 12.52
N GLY A 676 34.54 7.59 13.75
CA GLY A 676 35.06 8.25 14.96
C GLY A 676 34.39 9.59 15.29
N GLU A 677 33.35 9.98 14.55
CA GLU A 677 32.51 11.16 14.81
C GLU A 677 31.19 10.75 15.49
N GLU A 678 30.56 11.72 16.16
CA GLU A 678 29.30 11.57 16.89
C GLU A 678 28.34 12.69 16.49
N PHE A 679 27.08 12.33 16.24
CA PHE A 679 26.01 13.26 15.88
C PHE A 679 24.79 12.97 16.74
N ASP A 680 24.29 13.98 17.46
CA ASP A 680 23.15 13.84 18.37
C ASP A 680 21.89 14.49 17.80
N ALA A 681 20.73 13.86 18.02
CA ALA A 681 19.41 14.42 17.73
C ALA A 681 18.41 14.05 18.84
N PRO A 682 17.44 14.93 19.17
CA PRO A 682 16.35 14.60 20.09
C PRO A 682 15.35 13.64 19.43
N LEU A 683 14.67 12.82 20.23
CA LEU A 683 13.55 11.99 19.80
C LEU A 683 12.43 12.05 20.83
N THR A 684 11.21 12.38 20.40
CA THR A 684 10.00 12.26 21.24
C THR A 684 9.25 10.98 20.90
N VAL A 685 9.01 10.15 21.91
CA VAL A 685 8.13 8.99 21.79
C VAL A 685 6.76 9.34 22.39
N LEU A 686 5.71 9.25 21.58
CA LEU A 686 4.33 9.54 21.96
C LEU A 686 3.60 8.28 22.45
N GLN A 687 2.65 8.47 23.35
CA GLN A 687 1.76 7.40 23.79
C GLN A 687 0.74 7.07 22.68
N ASP A 688 0.35 5.80 22.55
CA ASP A 688 -0.77 5.41 21.69
C ASP A 688 -2.04 6.19 22.12
N PRO A 689 -2.67 6.98 21.23
CA PRO A 689 -3.84 7.79 21.58
C PRO A 689 -5.08 6.95 21.91
N ALA A 690 -5.12 5.67 21.51
CA ALA A 690 -6.18 4.74 21.88
C ALA A 690 -5.92 4.02 23.22
N SER A 691 -4.79 4.29 23.87
CA SER A 691 -4.42 3.69 25.15
C SER A 691 -5.32 4.19 26.28
N GLU A 692 -5.84 3.25 27.09
CA GLU A 692 -6.58 3.57 28.33
C GLU A 692 -5.65 3.84 29.52
N GLY A 693 -4.37 3.49 29.40
CA GLY A 693 -3.37 3.63 30.45
C GLY A 693 -2.96 5.07 30.70
N SER A 694 -2.76 5.46 31.96
CA SER A 694 -2.12 6.75 32.25
C SER A 694 -0.60 6.66 32.14
N ARG A 695 0.05 7.82 32.01
CA ARG A 695 1.53 7.92 32.07
C ARG A 695 2.11 7.27 33.33
N ALA A 696 1.43 7.39 34.47
CA ALA A 696 1.86 6.79 35.73
C ALA A 696 1.75 5.25 35.71
N ASP A 697 0.75 4.71 35.01
CA ASP A 697 0.54 3.28 34.87
C ASP A 697 1.65 2.64 34.03
N ILE A 698 2.02 3.28 32.91
CA ILE A 698 3.13 2.87 32.06
C ILE A 698 4.46 2.88 32.83
N VAL A 699 4.71 3.91 33.64
CA VAL A 699 5.92 3.97 34.49
C VAL A 699 5.93 2.85 35.53
N ALA A 700 4.78 2.53 36.13
CA ALA A 700 4.66 1.42 37.09
C ALA A 700 4.88 0.06 36.40
N GLN A 701 4.37 -0.11 35.18
CA GLN A 701 4.60 -1.29 34.35
C GLN A 701 6.08 -1.45 34.01
N PHE A 702 6.72 -0.39 33.50
CA PHE A 702 8.15 -0.38 33.20
C PHE A 702 9.00 -0.70 34.43
N GLY A 703 8.63 -0.18 35.61
CA GLY A 703 9.29 -0.51 36.88
C GLY A 703 9.24 -2.01 37.20
N LEU A 704 8.05 -2.62 37.13
CA LEU A 704 7.89 -4.06 37.37
C LEU A 704 8.62 -4.89 36.30
N MET A 705 8.62 -4.45 35.04
CA MET A 705 9.31 -5.16 33.97
C MET A 705 10.84 -5.15 34.14
N GLN A 706 11.42 -4.04 34.59
CA GLN A 706 12.83 -4.00 34.97
C GLN A 706 13.14 -4.96 36.13
N GLU A 707 12.26 -5.03 37.12
CA GLU A 707 12.38 -5.99 38.22
C GLU A 707 12.36 -7.45 37.73
N ILE A 708 11.44 -7.80 36.85
CA ILE A 708 11.34 -9.12 36.23
C ILE A 708 12.58 -9.42 35.37
N ARG A 709 13.10 -8.43 34.63
CA ARG A 709 14.35 -8.54 33.86
C ARG A 709 15.54 -8.82 34.74
N ASN A 710 15.70 -8.08 35.83
CA ASN A 710 16.82 -8.29 36.77
C ASN A 710 16.76 -9.70 37.39
N ASP A 711 15.56 -10.19 37.73
CA ASP A 711 15.40 -11.55 38.23
C ASP A 711 15.70 -12.60 37.14
N TYR A 712 15.30 -12.34 35.89
CA TYR A 712 15.61 -13.23 34.76
C TYR A 712 17.12 -13.31 34.49
N ASP A 713 17.82 -12.17 34.51
CA ASP A 713 19.26 -12.09 34.28
C ASP A 713 20.02 -12.82 35.39
N ALA A 714 19.60 -12.66 36.64
CA ALA A 714 20.16 -13.42 37.75
C ALA A 714 19.93 -14.94 37.62
N ALA A 715 18.80 -15.37 37.04
CA ALA A 715 18.56 -16.77 36.72
C ALA A 715 19.44 -17.25 35.56
N ALA A 716 19.55 -16.45 34.49
CA ALA A 716 20.40 -16.74 33.33
C ALA A 716 21.87 -16.90 33.72
N ASP A 717 22.38 -16.00 34.56
CA ASP A 717 23.74 -16.07 35.10
C ASP A 717 23.96 -17.35 35.92
N ALA A 718 23.03 -17.70 36.80
CA ALA A 718 23.11 -18.92 37.59
C ALA A 718 23.13 -20.18 36.69
N ILE A 719 22.26 -20.24 35.68
CA ILE A 719 22.22 -21.34 34.70
C ILE A 719 23.53 -21.39 33.90
N ASN A 720 24.03 -20.25 33.43
CA ASN A 720 25.25 -20.17 32.64
C ASN A 720 26.48 -20.65 33.41
N ARG A 721 26.57 -20.34 34.71
CA ARG A 721 27.62 -20.85 35.60
C ARG A 721 27.51 -22.36 35.80
N ILE A 722 26.31 -22.88 36.03
CA ILE A 722 26.06 -24.32 36.13
C ILE A 722 26.49 -25.03 34.84
N GLU A 723 26.04 -24.54 33.68
CA GLU A 723 26.35 -25.09 32.36
C GLU A 723 27.86 -25.13 32.09
N TRP A 724 28.61 -24.12 32.55
CA TRP A 724 30.07 -24.11 32.43
C TRP A 724 30.74 -25.23 33.24
N VAL A 725 30.33 -25.43 34.49
CA VAL A 725 30.88 -26.50 35.33
C VAL A 725 30.47 -27.87 34.78
N ARG A 726 29.20 -28.05 34.43
CA ARG A 726 28.68 -29.31 33.86
C ARG A 726 29.37 -29.69 32.56
N ARG A 727 29.69 -28.71 31.70
CA ARG A 727 30.46 -28.97 30.48
C ARG A 727 31.85 -29.52 30.79
N GLN A 728 32.56 -28.88 31.72
CA GLN A 728 33.90 -29.31 32.11
C GLN A 728 33.88 -30.68 32.79
N LEU A 729 32.87 -30.98 33.61
CA LEU A 729 32.69 -32.30 34.22
C LEU A 729 32.55 -33.38 33.15
N ARG A 730 31.72 -33.16 32.13
CA ARG A 730 31.56 -34.14 31.03
C ARG A 730 32.81 -34.33 30.20
N ASP A 731 33.53 -33.25 29.92
CA ASP A 731 34.80 -33.33 29.20
C ASP A 731 35.85 -34.09 30.03
N LEU A 732 35.89 -33.85 31.35
CA LEU A 732 36.77 -34.56 32.28
C LEU A 732 36.41 -36.05 32.39
N GLU A 733 35.14 -36.39 32.55
CA GLU A 733 34.66 -37.77 32.61
C GLU A 733 35.03 -38.54 31.34
N ALA A 734 34.79 -37.98 30.16
CA ALA A 734 35.16 -38.60 28.89
C ALA A 734 36.68 -38.86 28.79
N VAL A 735 37.51 -37.93 29.27
CA VAL A 735 38.97 -38.11 29.32
C VAL A 735 39.35 -39.22 30.30
N LEU A 736 38.81 -39.21 31.52
CA LEU A 736 39.11 -40.21 32.55
C LEU A 736 38.68 -41.62 32.12
N GLU A 737 37.51 -41.76 31.51
CA GLU A 737 37.01 -43.02 30.95
C GLU A 737 37.94 -43.56 29.85
N SER A 738 38.45 -42.68 28.97
CA SER A 738 39.35 -43.07 27.88
C SER A 738 40.72 -43.57 28.36
N GLN A 739 41.18 -43.12 29.52
CA GLN A 739 42.49 -43.48 30.08
C GLN A 739 42.48 -44.78 30.90
N GLY A 740 41.30 -45.29 31.25
CA GLY A 740 41.15 -46.56 31.98
C GLY A 740 41.68 -46.49 33.42
N GLY A 741 40.90 -45.89 34.32
CA GLY A 741 41.20 -45.75 35.76
C GLY A 741 40.41 -44.59 36.39
N ALA A 742 40.52 -44.39 37.71
CA ALA A 742 39.87 -43.29 38.45
C ALA A 742 38.33 -43.36 38.57
N ASN A 743 37.77 -44.56 38.72
CA ASN A 743 36.32 -44.77 38.99
C ASN A 743 35.79 -43.95 40.16
N ASP A 744 36.63 -43.64 41.14
CA ASP A 744 36.30 -42.81 42.30
C ASP A 744 36.17 -41.33 41.97
N LEU A 745 36.94 -40.80 41.00
CA LEU A 745 36.75 -39.45 40.48
C LEU A 745 35.54 -39.36 39.58
N ILE A 746 35.31 -40.35 38.72
CA ILE A 746 34.12 -40.40 37.85
C ILE A 746 32.85 -40.43 38.72
N ALA A 747 32.84 -41.23 39.80
CA ALA A 747 31.72 -41.24 40.74
C ALA A 747 31.48 -39.88 41.40
N GLN A 748 32.54 -39.21 41.87
CA GLN A 748 32.41 -37.88 42.51
C GLN A 748 32.07 -36.77 41.51
N ALA A 749 32.54 -36.86 40.26
CA ALA A 749 32.15 -35.97 39.18
C ALA A 749 30.64 -36.09 38.88
N GLY A 750 30.13 -37.33 38.81
CA GLY A 750 28.71 -37.60 38.65
C GLY A 750 27.85 -37.16 39.83
N GLU A 751 28.34 -37.27 41.07
CA GLU A 751 27.68 -36.73 42.26
C GLU A 751 27.57 -35.19 42.19
N LEU A 752 28.66 -34.51 41.79
CA LEU A 752 28.65 -33.06 41.60
C LEU A 752 27.75 -32.64 40.42
N GLU A 753 27.78 -33.35 39.28
CA GLU A 753 26.86 -33.07 38.16
C GLU A 753 25.41 -33.25 38.60
N SER A 754 25.10 -34.28 39.41
CA SER A 754 23.75 -34.51 39.93
C SER A 754 23.27 -33.37 40.82
N ARG A 755 24.11 -32.88 41.74
CA ARG A 755 23.83 -31.72 42.58
C ARG A 755 23.60 -30.45 41.75
N LEU A 756 24.39 -30.25 40.70
CA LEU A 756 24.22 -29.13 39.76
C LEU A 756 22.91 -29.25 38.96
N ILE A 757 22.55 -30.45 38.50
CA ILE A 757 21.29 -30.74 37.81
C ILE A 757 20.08 -30.44 38.72
N GLU A 758 20.13 -30.81 40.01
CA GLU A 758 19.07 -30.53 40.96
C GLU A 758 18.77 -29.02 41.06
N VAL A 759 19.81 -28.19 41.12
CA VAL A 759 19.65 -26.72 41.14
C VAL A 759 19.18 -26.19 39.79
N GLU A 760 19.78 -26.68 38.69
CA GLU A 760 19.45 -26.21 37.34
C GLU A 760 18.00 -26.55 36.94
N GLU A 761 17.49 -27.72 37.34
CA GLU A 761 16.11 -28.13 37.09
C GLU A 761 15.09 -27.24 37.81
N GLU A 762 15.46 -26.47 38.85
CA GLU A 762 14.58 -25.46 39.45
C GLU A 762 14.59 -24.14 38.68
N LEU A 763 15.73 -23.80 38.07
CA LEU A 763 15.91 -22.57 37.30
C LEU A 763 15.32 -22.69 35.88
N ILE A 764 15.55 -23.81 35.19
CA ILE A 764 15.18 -24.02 33.78
C ILE A 764 14.79 -25.47 33.48
N GLN A 765 13.94 -25.69 32.47
CA GLN A 765 13.51 -27.03 32.07
C GLN A 765 14.57 -27.73 31.18
N LEU A 766 15.32 -28.67 31.76
CA LEU A 766 16.44 -29.38 31.10
C LEU A 766 16.04 -30.37 30.00
N ARG A 767 14.76 -30.70 29.88
CA ARG A 767 14.23 -31.60 28.83
C ARG A 767 13.78 -30.86 27.56
N THR A 768 13.89 -29.52 27.55
CA THR A 768 13.46 -28.70 26.40
C THR A 768 14.41 -28.88 25.22
N THR A 769 13.92 -29.49 24.15
CA THR A 769 14.66 -29.66 22.89
C THR A 769 14.51 -28.46 21.96
N GLY A 770 13.35 -27.78 22.02
CA GLY A 770 12.96 -26.72 21.08
C GLY A 770 12.04 -27.19 19.97
N THR A 771 11.59 -28.45 20.02
CA THR A 771 10.70 -29.06 19.03
C THR A 771 9.53 -29.76 19.73
N GLY A 772 8.56 -30.29 18.97
CA GLY A 772 7.57 -31.22 19.50
C GLY A 772 6.65 -30.68 20.61
N GLN A 773 6.47 -29.35 20.69
CA GLN A 773 5.66 -28.68 21.71
C GLN A 773 6.07 -29.04 23.16
N ASP A 774 7.38 -29.10 23.45
CA ASP A 774 7.90 -29.47 24.77
C ASP A 774 7.30 -28.68 25.95
N GLY A 775 6.89 -27.42 25.73
CA GLY A 775 6.23 -26.59 26.74
C GLY A 775 4.85 -27.09 27.21
N VAL A 776 4.20 -27.98 26.45
CA VAL A 776 2.96 -28.68 26.86
C VAL A 776 3.29 -29.96 27.62
N ARG A 777 4.47 -30.54 27.40
CA ARG A 777 4.90 -31.82 27.97
C ARG A 777 5.54 -31.66 29.34
N TYR A 778 6.25 -30.55 29.56
CA TYR A 778 7.04 -30.32 30.76
C TYR A 778 6.74 -28.95 31.37
N PRO A 779 6.67 -28.83 32.71
CA PRO A 779 6.35 -27.57 33.36
C PRO A 779 7.46 -26.54 33.16
N ALA A 780 7.06 -25.28 32.99
CA ALA A 780 7.97 -24.15 33.06
C ALA A 780 8.59 -24.03 34.48
N LYS A 781 9.88 -23.71 34.51
CA LYS A 781 10.67 -23.45 35.72
C LYS A 781 10.88 -21.95 35.91
N ILE A 782 11.67 -21.50 36.88
CA ILE A 782 11.74 -20.08 37.27
C ILE A 782 11.93 -19.15 36.06
N ALA A 783 12.95 -19.38 35.21
CA ALA A 783 13.21 -18.55 34.04
C ALA A 783 12.03 -18.52 33.05
N GLY A 784 11.40 -19.67 32.80
CA GLY A 784 10.22 -19.77 31.93
C GLY A 784 8.98 -19.09 32.51
N LYS A 785 8.80 -19.15 33.84
CA LYS A 785 7.69 -18.49 34.54
C LYS A 785 7.88 -16.97 34.59
N LEU A 786 9.11 -16.49 34.78
CA LEU A 786 9.43 -15.06 34.69
C LEU A 786 9.11 -14.52 33.30
N ARG A 787 9.46 -15.26 32.24
CA ARG A 787 9.11 -14.90 30.86
C ARG A 787 7.60 -14.90 30.60
N HIS A 788 6.88 -15.89 31.12
CA HIS A 788 5.42 -15.91 31.03
C HIS A 788 4.78 -14.73 31.75
N LEU A 789 5.29 -14.37 32.93
CA LEU A 789 4.85 -13.20 33.69
C LEU A 789 5.12 -11.91 32.92
N ALA A 790 6.33 -11.75 32.37
CA ALA A 790 6.70 -10.60 31.54
C ALA A 790 5.72 -10.39 30.38
N GLY A 791 5.39 -11.46 29.65
CA GLY A 791 4.42 -11.41 28.56
C GLY A 791 2.99 -11.03 29.00
N GLY A 792 2.60 -11.31 30.24
CA GLY A 792 1.32 -10.86 30.80
C GLY A 792 1.34 -9.39 31.25
N VAL A 793 2.47 -8.90 31.74
CA VAL A 793 2.65 -7.51 32.19
C VAL A 793 2.65 -6.55 31.01
N GLU A 794 3.33 -6.84 29.90
CA GLU A 794 3.51 -5.93 28.74
C GLU A 794 2.39 -6.00 27.68
N THR A 795 1.19 -6.48 28.01
CA THR A 795 0.11 -6.67 27.01
C THR A 795 -0.49 -5.37 26.47
N ALA A 796 -0.58 -4.33 27.29
CA ALA A 796 -1.05 -2.98 26.95
C ALA A 796 -0.63 -2.01 28.07
N ASP A 797 -0.95 -0.72 27.99
CA ASP A 797 -0.47 0.32 28.92
C ASP A 797 -1.15 0.35 30.31
N PHE A 798 -1.63 -0.79 30.80
CA PHE A 798 -2.27 -0.84 32.11
C PHE A 798 -1.27 -0.90 33.25
N ARG A 799 -1.68 -0.42 34.41
CA ARG A 799 -0.95 -0.65 35.65
C ARG A 799 -0.85 -2.15 35.88
N PRO A 800 0.32 -2.68 36.33
CA PRO A 800 0.40 -4.07 36.72
C PRO A 800 -0.65 -4.46 37.75
N THR A 801 -1.25 -5.63 37.56
CA THR A 801 -2.20 -6.19 38.53
C THR A 801 -1.48 -6.55 39.83
N ASP A 802 -2.24 -6.63 40.93
CA ASP A 802 -1.70 -7.08 42.21
C ASP A 802 -1.11 -8.51 42.08
N GLN A 803 -1.71 -9.37 41.26
CA GLN A 803 -1.22 -10.72 40.99
C GLN A 803 0.10 -10.72 40.22
N HIS A 804 0.34 -9.75 39.33
CA HIS A 804 1.65 -9.64 38.68
C HIS A 804 2.76 -9.41 39.71
N GLN A 805 2.53 -8.53 40.69
CA GLN A 805 3.49 -8.24 41.76
C GLN A 805 3.65 -9.43 42.72
N GLU A 806 2.55 -10.08 43.11
CA GLU A 806 2.58 -11.26 43.98
C GLU A 806 3.37 -12.40 43.33
N VAL A 807 3.11 -12.72 42.07
CA VAL A 807 3.82 -13.77 41.32
C VAL A 807 5.29 -13.40 41.13
N GLN A 808 5.60 -12.14 40.80
CA GLN A 808 6.98 -11.66 40.70
C GLN A 808 7.73 -11.90 42.02
N THR A 809 7.13 -11.55 43.15
CA THR A 809 7.73 -11.73 44.49
C THR A 809 7.95 -13.22 44.80
N LEU A 810 6.97 -14.08 44.49
CA LEU A 810 7.10 -15.53 44.66
C LEU A 810 8.26 -16.11 43.83
N LEU A 811 8.39 -15.69 42.57
CA LEU A 811 9.46 -16.14 41.69
C LEU A 811 10.83 -15.62 42.12
N ARG A 812 10.93 -14.35 42.57
CA ARG A 812 12.15 -13.77 43.12
C ARG A 812 12.63 -14.52 44.37
N ASN A 813 11.72 -14.89 45.27
CA ASN A 813 12.06 -15.66 46.46
C ASN A 813 12.58 -17.05 46.08
N ALA A 814 11.89 -17.76 45.18
CA ALA A 814 12.34 -19.06 44.68
C ALA A 814 13.71 -18.98 43.98
N LEU A 815 13.96 -17.92 43.22
CA LEU A 815 15.26 -17.66 42.60
C LEU A 815 16.34 -17.41 43.65
N THR A 816 16.03 -16.66 44.70
CA THR A 816 16.96 -16.38 45.80
C THR A 816 17.39 -17.68 46.49
N ASP A 817 16.44 -18.57 46.76
CA ASP A 817 16.71 -19.89 47.35
C ASP A 817 17.58 -20.76 46.42
N ALA A 818 17.24 -20.83 45.12
CA ALA A 818 18.02 -21.58 44.14
C ALA A 818 19.47 -21.06 43.99
N ARG A 819 19.66 -19.73 44.06
CA ARG A 819 21.00 -19.11 44.02
C ARG A 819 21.81 -19.37 45.30
N ALA A 820 21.15 -19.43 46.45
CA ALA A 820 21.80 -19.79 47.71
C ALA A 820 22.27 -21.27 47.70
N GLU A 821 21.45 -22.18 47.15
CA GLU A 821 21.86 -23.57 46.96
C GLU A 821 23.00 -23.68 45.94
N LEU A 822 22.94 -22.94 44.82
CA LEU A 822 24.06 -22.90 43.86
C LEU A 822 25.35 -22.45 44.54
N THR A 823 25.29 -21.39 45.35
CA THR A 823 26.46 -20.89 46.08
C THR A 823 27.02 -21.97 47.00
N THR A 824 26.14 -22.70 47.70
CA THR A 824 26.54 -23.83 48.56
C THR A 824 27.22 -24.94 47.76
N VAL A 825 26.68 -25.33 46.60
CA VAL A 825 27.29 -26.33 45.71
C VAL A 825 28.65 -25.86 45.19
N LEU A 826 28.78 -24.60 44.81
CA LEU A 826 30.04 -24.06 44.27
C LEU A 826 31.12 -23.92 45.36
N GLU A 827 30.79 -23.39 46.53
CA GLU A 827 31.74 -23.11 47.60
C GLU A 827 32.15 -24.37 48.39
N ASN A 828 31.27 -25.37 48.48
CA ASN A 828 31.54 -26.59 49.22
C ASN A 828 31.86 -27.75 48.27
N ASP A 829 30.90 -28.15 47.43
CA ASP A 829 30.98 -29.40 46.66
C ASP A 829 32.02 -29.28 45.53
N LEU A 830 31.95 -28.21 44.73
CA LEU A 830 32.95 -27.94 43.68
C LEU A 830 34.33 -27.65 44.28
N ALA A 831 34.43 -26.89 45.37
CA ALA A 831 35.71 -26.62 46.02
C ALA A 831 36.34 -27.90 46.63
N ALA A 832 35.53 -28.81 47.16
CA ALA A 832 35.99 -30.13 47.60
C ALA A 832 36.47 -30.98 46.41
N PHE A 833 35.71 -31.00 45.32
CA PHE A 833 36.10 -31.71 44.10
C PHE A 833 37.38 -31.13 43.48
N ASN A 834 37.54 -29.80 43.45
CA ASN A 834 38.77 -29.15 42.98
C ASN A 834 40.00 -29.48 43.83
N ARG A 835 39.83 -29.65 45.15
CA ARG A 835 40.92 -30.16 46.02
C ARG A 835 41.30 -31.60 45.64
N LEU A 836 40.31 -32.46 45.36
CA LEU A 836 40.55 -33.82 44.88
C LEU A 836 41.28 -33.85 43.53
N LEU A 837 40.91 -32.98 42.59
CA LEU A 837 41.60 -32.82 41.31
C LEU A 837 43.06 -32.40 41.51
N ALA A 838 43.30 -31.43 42.39
CA ALA A 838 44.65 -30.96 42.72
C ALA A 838 45.51 -32.08 43.34
N ASP A 839 44.97 -32.89 44.24
CA ASP A 839 45.65 -34.05 44.84
C ASP A 839 46.05 -35.11 43.78
N ARG A 840 45.37 -35.10 42.63
CA ARG A 840 45.61 -35.99 41.49
C ARG A 840 46.45 -35.33 40.38
N GLY A 841 46.90 -34.09 40.59
CA GLY A 841 47.67 -33.33 39.60
C GLY A 841 46.86 -32.88 38.39
N LEU A 842 45.53 -32.80 38.52
CA LEU A 842 44.62 -32.31 37.48
C LEU A 842 44.29 -30.83 37.71
N ASN A 843 43.94 -30.13 36.63
CA ASN A 843 43.52 -28.73 36.70
C ASN A 843 42.17 -28.61 37.42
N PRO A 844 41.96 -27.56 38.24
CA PRO A 844 40.66 -27.30 38.84
C PRO A 844 39.65 -26.88 37.77
N LEU A 845 38.38 -27.18 38.01
CA LEU A 845 37.27 -26.66 37.23
C LEU A 845 36.95 -25.23 37.65
N ILE A 846 36.57 -24.40 36.67
CA ILE A 846 36.20 -23.00 36.89
C ILE A 846 34.67 -22.83 36.87
N SER A 847 34.14 -22.02 37.79
CA SER A 847 32.69 -21.71 37.85
C SER A 847 32.30 -20.50 37.03
N ASP A 848 33.28 -19.68 36.64
CA ASP A 848 33.08 -18.40 35.97
C ASP A 848 33.90 -18.44 34.68
N GLY A 849 33.27 -18.13 33.54
CA GLY A 849 33.94 -18.11 32.24
C GLY A 849 34.70 -16.80 32.06
N ALA A 850 35.91 -16.71 32.61
CA ALA A 850 36.88 -15.67 32.27
C ALA A 850 37.77 -16.09 31.10
#